data_AF-A0A4Q2D4E5-F1
#
_entry.id   AF-A0A4Q2D4E5-F1
#
_cell.length_a   1.000
_cell.length_b   1.000
_cell.length_c   1.000
_cell.angle_alpha   90.00
_cell.angle_beta   90.00
_cell.angle_gamma   90.00
#
_symmetry.space_group_name_H-M   'P 1'
#
loop_
_entity.id
_entity.type
_entity.pdbx_description
1 polymer ?
#
loop_
_entity_poly.entity_id
_entity_poly.type
_entity_poly.pdbx_seq_one_letter_code
_entity_poly.pdbx_strand_id
1 'polypeptide(L)'
;MDNEAIDIQPYTLAQFCERAHDLYMSNNSEEFVHFVLCGVDEGRQASIDVIRNRVTSAEVPTLRISRDYDSILGIDRQIRVHARPITVTPVAKYEDTLKTNVHLKYSFTNATGDHTAPLHHIPNLGLAKWETHNLIRVLFPDLYGPDRQSFHLSKQEQVEFYEKGLLPTLQLLLEHRGGDLPPTYDAEMFRARQQSGKLSFTTRMLPDWQVEWFGDTLRRVLVTNGVTWGANLVFLHQIRGMKNATHHFVLDKQNGEVALDEFLDRVGLRLDILKESGEWWVDVGAEISSTQNRCLAWRTDKHASLVQLALNIQSRHAERITKLGSSKYYRDPASHLIGASGFRITPGVWAQGEFEAQYIQAYTTDKALTYALDNGKVSKYITPGQLLHGKGESYISGLYDVYRQGVDENFSTARIELRVPIEHAASALIYLDLDALRRCLLSFSSWVWWGTKSWRAHACKFVDDWQRGGPINLRLHDSALHLTAGISWLLNGIHSTPDTGPSSRELMNVILPRAQRNEVERHQLPFPISIHDDEEMEGEDQGAVERPFITRLAADAEDETELESLARGRSLVPCVPYGMYFLRPLRPGVPVPRLSADKVGLSERSFQYLFGKTKTEILTLFLSSKVSIPRDPTRLHNRTRQRLMDPPDAAEGSSFALETKGHDLGPPICDDGSDIAMSDQEEQDDPLGTGLDNQMERCFRQFFRDTVKLVPNRRHAKAASYCAIPKDQLEETTITTFQNINLCDTFNDVQWHVASSEEWRQSFDHLWPPKDVKKEGIVQNYNNAAYYGLWEAMTERMTKETAEAARKSLWRLFNTLEWAPNARCDRIWQTRKDDSRFKNGTGASKRTAAPQVLMRRKRPTWIEAMAVDAPSP
;
A
#
# COMPACT_ATOMS: atom_id res chain seq x y z
N MET A 1 1.83 42.23 -11.57
CA MET A 1 0.51 42.83 -11.34
C MET A 1 0.54 43.29 -9.91
N ASP A 2 0.17 44.54 -9.70
CA ASP A 2 0.36 45.22 -8.43
C ASP A 2 -0.58 44.69 -7.35
N ASN A 3 -0.24 45.03 -6.11
CA ASN A 3 -0.74 44.39 -4.90
C ASN A 3 -2.15 44.91 -4.52
N GLU A 4 -3.15 44.67 -5.38
CA GLU A 4 -4.55 44.77 -4.95
C GLU A 4 -4.78 43.77 -3.82
N ALA A 5 -5.17 44.29 -2.65
CA ALA A 5 -5.44 43.47 -1.48
C ALA A 5 -6.64 42.56 -1.79
N ILE A 6 -6.37 41.27 -2.01
CA ILE A 6 -7.42 40.26 -2.23
C ILE A 6 -8.32 40.26 -0.99
N ASP A 7 -9.61 40.51 -1.19
CA ASP A 7 -10.58 40.54 -0.11
C ASP A 7 -10.69 39.16 0.56
N ILE A 8 -10.59 39.13 1.89
CA ILE A 8 -10.49 37.88 2.67
C ILE A 8 -11.83 37.58 3.32
N GLN A 9 -12.48 36.52 2.84
CA GLN A 9 -13.75 36.02 3.33
C GLN A 9 -13.49 34.94 4.41
N PRO A 10 -13.85 35.17 5.70
CA PRO A 10 -13.64 34.16 6.75
C PRO A 10 -14.75 33.09 6.75
N TYR A 11 -14.37 31.82 6.71
CA TYR A 11 -15.27 30.67 6.83
C TYR A 11 -14.97 29.86 8.10
N THR A 12 -16.02 29.36 8.74
CA THR A 12 -15.89 28.15 9.58
C THR A 12 -15.73 26.93 8.68
N LEU A 13 -15.20 25.83 9.22
CA LEU A 13 -15.05 24.59 8.44
C LEU A 13 -16.41 24.01 7.99
N ALA A 14 -17.49 24.26 8.74
CA ALA A 14 -18.86 23.92 8.35
C ALA A 14 -19.31 24.73 7.11
N GLN A 15 -19.17 26.06 7.16
CA GLN A 15 -19.51 26.94 6.03
C GLN A 15 -18.68 26.65 4.78
N PHE A 16 -17.43 26.22 4.95
CA PHE A 16 -16.60 25.74 3.82
C PHE A 16 -17.20 24.47 3.19
N CYS A 17 -17.63 23.49 4.00
CA CYS A 17 -18.30 22.29 3.48
C CYS A 17 -19.67 22.58 2.85
N GLU A 18 -20.44 23.52 3.40
CA GLU A 18 -21.72 23.99 2.86
C GLU A 18 -21.52 24.68 1.50
N ARG A 19 -20.63 25.66 1.40
CA ARG A 19 -20.34 26.35 0.13
C ARG A 19 -19.77 25.40 -0.94
N ALA A 20 -18.94 24.44 -0.54
CA ALA A 20 -18.44 23.41 -1.45
C ALA A 20 -19.58 22.52 -1.98
N HIS A 21 -20.55 22.17 -1.14
CA HIS A 21 -21.75 21.45 -1.56
C HIS A 21 -22.62 22.28 -2.52
N ASP A 22 -22.87 23.56 -2.23
CA ASP A 22 -23.69 24.44 -3.07
C ASP A 22 -23.09 24.62 -4.47
N LEU A 23 -21.78 24.84 -4.58
CA LEU A 23 -21.07 24.97 -5.86
C LEU A 23 -21.13 23.66 -6.67
N TYR A 24 -20.99 22.51 -6.00
CA TYR A 24 -21.12 21.20 -6.61
C TYR A 24 -22.54 20.92 -7.11
N MET A 25 -23.57 21.18 -6.29
CA MET A 25 -24.98 20.97 -6.65
C MET A 25 -25.49 21.94 -7.73
N SER A 26 -24.90 23.13 -7.80
CA SER A 26 -25.09 24.09 -8.90
C SER A 26 -24.40 23.65 -10.20
N ASN A 27 -23.74 22.49 -10.22
CA ASN A 27 -22.95 21.93 -11.31
C ASN A 27 -21.80 22.84 -11.79
N ASN A 28 -21.37 23.80 -10.96
CA ASN A 28 -20.31 24.75 -11.29
C ASN A 28 -18.93 24.17 -10.93
N SER A 29 -18.53 23.15 -11.70
CA SER A 29 -17.35 22.33 -11.41
C SER A 29 -16.04 23.13 -11.35
N GLU A 30 -15.93 24.23 -12.11
CA GLU A 30 -14.74 25.08 -12.13
C GLU A 30 -14.62 25.94 -10.86
N GLU A 31 -15.69 26.64 -10.48
CA GLU A 31 -15.74 27.40 -9.22
C GLU A 31 -15.59 26.48 -8.01
N PHE A 32 -16.22 25.30 -8.02
CA PHE A 32 -16.03 24.28 -6.99
C PHE A 32 -14.54 23.91 -6.80
N VAL A 33 -13.80 23.64 -7.88
CA VAL A 33 -12.37 23.32 -7.80
C VAL A 33 -11.53 24.53 -7.35
N HIS A 34 -11.84 25.73 -7.83
CA HIS A 34 -11.16 26.96 -7.42
C HIS A 34 -11.37 27.26 -5.93
N PHE A 35 -12.59 27.09 -5.42
CA PHE A 35 -12.90 27.25 -4.01
C PHE A 35 -12.23 26.18 -3.15
N VAL A 36 -12.39 24.89 -3.49
CA VAL A 36 -11.92 23.81 -2.62
C VAL A 36 -10.40 23.66 -2.62
N LEU A 37 -9.73 23.87 -3.77
CA LEU A 37 -8.28 23.71 -3.87
C LEU A 37 -7.48 25.00 -3.72
N CYS A 38 -8.00 26.16 -4.16
CA CYS A 38 -7.30 27.45 -4.07
C CYS A 38 -7.92 28.42 -3.05
N GLY A 39 -9.12 28.13 -2.53
CA GLY A 39 -9.82 29.02 -1.62
C GLY A 39 -10.38 30.26 -2.33
N VAL A 40 -10.57 30.23 -3.66
CA VAL A 40 -11.08 31.39 -4.40
C VAL A 40 -12.59 31.25 -4.62
N ASP A 41 -13.36 32.20 -4.09
CA ASP A 41 -14.83 32.24 -4.19
C ASP A 41 -15.29 33.65 -4.59
N GLU A 42 -15.97 33.80 -5.73
CA GLU A 42 -16.46 35.11 -6.23
C GLU A 42 -15.37 36.22 -6.27
N GLY A 43 -14.12 35.85 -6.52
CA GLY A 43 -12.96 36.76 -6.53
C GLY A 43 -12.33 37.05 -5.15
N ARG A 44 -12.91 36.52 -4.07
CA ARG A 44 -12.42 36.64 -2.69
C ARG A 44 -11.61 35.40 -2.29
N GLN A 45 -10.74 35.55 -1.29
CA GLN A 45 -9.96 34.47 -0.70
C GLN A 45 -10.61 33.97 0.59
N ALA A 46 -11.02 32.71 0.61
CA ALA A 46 -11.47 31.99 1.78
C ALA A 46 -10.33 31.82 2.80
N SER A 47 -10.61 32.13 4.06
CA SER A 47 -9.72 31.88 5.21
C SER A 47 -10.43 31.01 6.25
N ILE A 48 -9.77 29.93 6.70
CA ILE A 48 -10.36 28.90 7.58
C ILE A 48 -9.84 29.06 9.01
N ASP A 49 -10.70 29.52 9.93
CA ASP A 49 -10.37 29.57 11.37
C ASP A 49 -11.03 28.41 12.14
N VAL A 50 -10.20 27.41 12.49
CA VAL A 50 -10.61 26.25 13.28
C VAL A 50 -10.69 26.52 14.78
N ILE A 51 -10.20 27.65 15.31
CA ILE A 51 -10.25 27.97 16.75
C ILE A 51 -11.71 28.16 17.23
N ARG A 52 -12.62 28.44 16.30
CA ARG A 52 -14.07 28.45 16.52
C ARG A 52 -14.64 27.09 16.94
N ASN A 53 -13.95 25.99 16.61
CA ASN A 53 -14.29 24.61 16.99
C ASN A 53 -13.61 24.16 18.30
N ARG A 54 -13.01 25.05 19.10
CA ARG A 54 -12.43 24.70 20.40
C ARG A 54 -13.46 24.07 21.34
N VAL A 55 -13.04 23.07 22.13
CA VAL A 55 -13.92 22.46 23.14
C VAL A 55 -14.27 23.47 24.24
N THR A 56 -15.57 23.67 24.46
CA THR A 56 -16.12 24.54 25.50
C THR A 56 -16.21 23.84 26.86
N SER A 57 -16.33 24.60 27.96
CA SER A 57 -16.56 24.03 29.29
C SER A 57 -17.85 23.20 29.38
N ALA A 58 -18.86 23.52 28.54
CA ALA A 58 -20.12 22.77 28.48
C ALA A 58 -19.99 21.41 27.79
N GLU A 59 -18.98 21.21 26.93
CA GLU A 59 -18.71 19.93 26.26
C GLU A 59 -17.85 18.97 27.10
N VAL A 60 -17.20 19.44 28.17
CA VAL A 60 -16.33 18.60 29.03
C VAL A 60 -17.02 17.33 29.55
N PRO A 61 -18.28 17.34 30.01
CA PRO A 61 -18.98 16.13 30.46
C PRO A 61 -19.18 15.08 29.36
N THR A 62 -19.00 15.45 28.08
CA THR A 62 -19.07 14.54 26.92
C THR A 62 -17.71 13.90 26.59
N LEU A 63 -16.61 14.40 27.17
CA LEU A 63 -15.28 13.83 26.94
C LEU A 63 -15.05 12.61 27.83
N ARG A 64 -14.31 11.62 27.32
CA ARG A 64 -13.76 10.50 28.08
C ARG A 64 -12.27 10.40 27.82
N ILE A 65 -11.52 10.00 28.83
CA ILE A 65 -10.11 9.61 28.69
C ILE A 65 -10.05 8.10 28.95
N SER A 66 -9.29 7.40 28.11
CA SER A 66 -8.82 6.05 28.34
C SER A 66 -7.32 5.98 28.20
N ARG A 67 -6.70 4.96 28.78
CA ARG A 67 -5.25 4.77 28.76
C ARG A 67 -4.91 3.34 28.34
N ASP A 68 -3.75 3.17 27.72
CA ASP A 68 -3.28 1.86 27.25
C ASP A 68 -1.74 1.82 27.16
N TYR A 69 -1.21 0.61 26.98
CA TYR A 69 0.19 0.35 26.69
C TYR A 69 0.29 -0.21 25.27
N ASP A 70 0.83 0.56 24.32
CA ASP A 70 0.84 0.20 22.90
C ASP A 70 1.98 -0.78 22.54
N SER A 71 3.17 -0.46 23.04
CA SER A 71 4.43 -0.97 22.53
C SER A 71 5.49 -0.99 23.62
N ILE A 72 6.42 -1.96 23.52
CA ILE A 72 7.57 -2.09 24.40
C ILE A 72 8.84 -2.23 23.55
N LEU A 73 9.88 -1.54 23.97
CA LEU A 73 11.24 -1.69 23.46
C LEU A 73 12.16 -2.04 24.63
N GLY A 74 12.98 -3.08 24.47
CA GLY A 74 13.87 -3.55 25.53
C GLY A 74 15.22 -4.00 25.03
N ILE A 75 16.30 -3.53 25.63
CA ILE A 75 17.68 -3.92 25.29
C ILE A 75 18.24 -4.72 26.47
N ASP A 76 18.59 -5.98 26.25
CA ASP A 76 19.17 -6.83 27.28
C ASP A 76 20.24 -7.77 26.69
N ARG A 77 21.15 -8.26 27.53
CA ARG A 77 22.12 -9.29 27.14
C ARG A 77 21.46 -10.67 26.94
N GLN A 78 20.31 -10.94 27.52
CA GLN A 78 19.53 -12.17 27.32
C GLN A 78 18.23 -11.90 26.58
N ILE A 79 17.63 -12.97 26.05
CA ILE A 79 16.24 -12.93 25.59
C ILE A 79 15.35 -13.06 26.84
N ARG A 80 14.48 -12.07 27.09
CA ARG A 80 13.64 -12.01 28.31
C ARG A 80 12.24 -12.59 28.15
N VAL A 81 12.00 -13.32 27.05
CA VAL A 81 10.74 -14.02 26.80
C VAL A 81 10.62 -15.20 27.76
N HIS A 82 9.56 -15.21 28.56
CA HIS A 82 9.26 -16.16 29.63
C HIS A 82 8.01 -16.98 29.32
N ALA A 83 8.03 -18.29 29.61
CA ALA A 83 6.91 -19.23 29.41
C ALA A 83 6.30 -19.24 27.99
N ARG A 84 7.05 -18.78 26.98
CA ARG A 84 6.67 -18.77 25.57
C ARG A 84 7.85 -19.25 24.71
N PRO A 85 7.63 -20.14 23.72
CA PRO A 85 8.68 -20.50 22.77
C PRO A 85 8.95 -19.33 21.80
N ILE A 86 10.18 -19.25 21.28
CA ILE A 86 10.54 -18.29 20.23
C ILE A 86 10.78 -18.99 18.89
N THR A 87 10.44 -18.30 17.81
CA THR A 87 10.55 -18.79 16.43
C THR A 87 11.74 -18.12 15.75
N VAL A 88 12.88 -18.81 15.74
CA VAL A 88 14.16 -18.34 15.18
C VAL A 88 14.17 -18.54 13.66
N THR A 89 14.64 -17.54 12.90
CA THR A 89 14.84 -17.67 11.44
C THR A 89 16.34 -17.85 11.15
N PRO A 90 16.78 -18.99 10.58
CA PRO A 90 18.19 -19.28 10.30
C PRO A 90 18.92 -18.20 9.49
N VAL A 91 18.26 -17.65 8.47
CA VAL A 91 18.75 -16.49 7.71
C VAL A 91 17.78 -15.31 7.90
N ALA A 92 18.31 -14.21 8.41
CA ALA A 92 17.53 -13.02 8.73
C ALA A 92 16.89 -12.39 7.49
N LYS A 93 15.61 -12.05 7.59
CA LYS A 93 14.94 -11.22 6.57
C LYS A 93 15.49 -9.79 6.67
N TYR A 94 15.98 -9.24 5.56
CA TYR A 94 16.40 -7.83 5.51
C TYR A 94 15.26 -6.85 5.85
N GLU A 95 14.00 -7.26 5.69
CA GLU A 95 12.82 -6.50 6.13
C GLU A 95 12.74 -6.36 7.66
N ASP A 96 13.22 -7.36 8.41
CA ASP A 96 13.20 -7.38 9.88
C ASP A 96 14.38 -6.59 10.49
N THR A 97 15.39 -6.17 9.72
CA THR A 97 16.47 -5.26 10.17
C THR A 97 15.90 -3.92 10.63
N LEU A 98 16.45 -3.34 11.70
CA LEU A 98 16.13 -1.99 12.15
C LEU A 98 16.85 -0.96 11.28
N LYS A 99 16.07 -0.20 10.50
CA LYS A 99 16.54 0.79 9.50
C LYS A 99 16.18 2.23 9.86
N THR A 100 15.18 2.40 10.72
CA THR A 100 14.59 3.68 11.08
C THR A 100 14.86 3.98 12.53
N ASN A 101 15.02 5.27 12.86
CA ASN A 101 15.11 5.69 14.24
C ASN A 101 13.92 5.21 15.06
N VAL A 102 14.19 4.88 16.32
CA VAL A 102 13.18 4.57 17.35
C VAL A 102 13.34 5.50 18.56
N HIS A 103 14.01 6.64 18.37
CA HIS A 103 14.25 7.68 19.37
C HIS A 103 14.94 7.18 20.65
N LEU A 104 15.67 6.07 20.53
CA LEU A 104 16.49 5.48 21.60
C LEU A 104 17.95 5.39 21.13
N LYS A 105 18.85 5.56 22.10
CA LYS A 105 20.28 5.34 21.95
C LYS A 105 20.70 4.23 22.89
N TYR A 106 21.78 3.54 22.57
CA TYR A 106 22.41 2.56 23.45
C TYR A 106 23.86 2.96 23.71
N SER A 107 24.27 2.85 24.97
CA SER A 107 25.63 3.14 25.42
C SER A 107 26.40 1.84 25.62
N PHE A 108 27.59 1.74 25.02
CA PHE A 108 28.41 0.53 25.05
C PHE A 108 29.89 0.87 24.88
N THR A 109 30.75 -0.01 25.38
CA THR A 109 32.20 0.02 25.16
C THR A 109 32.58 -1.07 24.14
N ASN A 110 33.41 -0.73 23.16
CA ASN A 110 34.01 -1.70 22.25
C ASN A 110 35.51 -1.42 22.07
N ALA A 111 36.18 -2.15 21.17
CA ALA A 111 37.63 -2.03 20.93
C ALA A 111 38.10 -0.62 20.49
N THR A 112 37.19 0.26 20.06
CA THR A 112 37.49 1.64 19.64
C THR A 112 37.16 2.70 20.71
N GLY A 113 36.59 2.31 21.85
CA GLY A 113 36.26 3.18 22.97
C GLY A 113 34.80 3.07 23.44
N ASP A 114 34.37 4.07 24.20
CA ASP A 114 32.98 4.22 24.66
C ASP A 114 32.14 4.97 23.63
N HIS A 115 30.94 4.46 23.34
CA HIS A 115 30.01 4.99 22.34
C HIS A 115 28.60 5.10 22.91
N THR A 116 27.86 6.10 22.43
CA THR A 116 26.41 6.20 22.61
C THR A 116 25.76 6.44 21.25
N ALA A 117 25.19 5.40 20.65
CA ALA A 117 24.70 5.43 19.26
C ALA A 117 23.19 5.19 19.16
N PRO A 118 22.47 5.83 18.22
CA PRO A 118 21.09 5.46 17.88
C PRO A 118 21.00 3.98 17.48
N LEU A 119 19.98 3.26 17.96
CA LEU A 119 19.89 1.79 17.76
C LEU A 119 19.97 1.36 16.29
N HIS A 120 19.37 2.15 15.41
CA HIS A 120 19.33 1.92 13.97
C HIS A 120 20.64 2.25 13.23
N HIS A 121 21.65 2.78 13.91
CA HIS A 121 23.03 2.92 13.38
C HIS A 121 23.92 1.75 13.84
N ILE A 122 23.54 1.03 14.89
CA ILE A 122 24.28 -0.15 15.35
C ILE A 122 23.99 -1.30 14.37
N PRO A 123 25.03 -2.01 13.88
CA PRO A 123 24.84 -3.16 12.99
C PRO A 123 23.91 -4.18 13.62
N ASN A 124 22.86 -4.58 12.90
CA ASN A 124 21.81 -5.45 13.43
C ASN A 124 21.17 -6.39 12.41
N LEU A 125 20.49 -7.43 12.93
CA LEU A 125 19.68 -8.37 12.16
C LEU A 125 18.42 -8.80 12.94
N GLY A 126 17.35 -9.14 12.21
CA GLY A 126 16.17 -9.81 12.79
C GLY A 126 16.43 -11.30 13.00
N LEU A 127 16.36 -11.77 14.24
CA LEU A 127 16.72 -13.13 14.64
C LEU A 127 15.49 -14.03 14.80
N ALA A 128 14.54 -13.59 15.63
CA ALA A 128 13.43 -14.42 16.07
C ALA A 128 12.15 -13.61 16.26
N LYS A 129 11.01 -14.30 16.22
CA LYS A 129 9.69 -13.74 16.51
C LYS A 129 9.00 -14.60 17.56
N TRP A 130 8.14 -14.00 18.36
CA TRP A 130 7.20 -14.74 19.21
C TRP A 130 5.83 -14.07 19.10
N GLU A 131 4.78 -14.87 19.16
CA GLU A 131 3.42 -14.41 18.85
C GLU A 131 3.34 -13.71 17.46
N THR A 132 2.26 -12.97 17.18
CA THR A 132 1.98 -12.44 15.83
C THR A 132 2.80 -11.19 15.48
N HIS A 133 3.23 -10.41 16.48
CA HIS A 133 3.72 -9.05 16.28
C HIS A 133 5.08 -8.73 16.92
N ASN A 134 5.67 -9.65 17.67
CA ASN A 134 6.88 -9.37 18.45
C ASN A 134 8.13 -9.85 17.71
N LEU A 135 9.22 -9.07 17.81
CA LEU A 135 10.45 -9.29 17.05
C LEU A 135 11.69 -9.05 17.93
N ILE A 136 12.56 -10.04 17.96
CA ILE A 136 13.89 -10.01 18.57
C ILE A 136 14.91 -9.71 17.47
N ARG A 137 15.70 -8.66 17.67
CA ARG A 137 16.89 -8.35 16.86
C ARG A 137 18.15 -8.57 17.67
N VAL A 138 19.23 -8.97 17.01
CA VAL A 138 20.58 -8.90 17.58
C VAL A 138 21.22 -7.60 17.14
N LEU A 139 21.75 -6.83 18.10
CA LEU A 139 22.63 -5.70 17.86
C LEU A 139 24.09 -6.16 18.08
N PHE A 140 25.02 -5.65 17.28
CA PHE A 140 26.45 -5.98 17.36
C PHE A 140 27.30 -4.73 17.66
N PRO A 141 27.44 -4.36 18.95
CA PRO A 141 28.25 -3.24 19.40
C PRO A 141 29.70 -3.24 18.88
N ASP A 142 30.34 -4.40 18.81
CA ASP A 142 31.75 -4.52 18.38
C ASP A 142 31.95 -4.29 16.87
N LEU A 143 30.87 -4.31 16.08
CA LEU A 143 30.89 -3.95 14.66
C LEU A 143 30.69 -2.45 14.43
N TYR A 144 30.29 -1.68 15.44
CA TYR A 144 30.10 -0.22 15.33
C TYR A 144 31.44 0.52 15.43
N GLY A 145 31.67 1.50 14.56
CA GLY A 145 32.90 2.30 14.58
C GLY A 145 32.88 3.41 13.51
N PRO A 146 33.85 4.35 13.55
CA PRO A 146 33.87 5.52 12.67
C PRO A 146 33.93 5.17 11.18
N ASP A 147 34.57 4.05 10.83
CA ASP A 147 34.74 3.61 9.43
C ASP A 147 33.53 2.84 8.87
N ARG A 148 32.50 2.54 9.70
CA ARG A 148 31.33 1.76 9.29
C ARG A 148 30.08 2.63 9.12
N GLN A 149 29.63 2.74 7.87
CA GLN A 149 28.39 3.46 7.53
C GLN A 149 27.14 2.55 7.43
N SER A 150 27.26 1.23 7.59
CA SER A 150 26.14 0.29 7.42
C SER A 150 25.53 -0.22 8.74
N PHE A 151 24.22 -0.01 8.89
CA PHE A 151 23.39 -0.55 9.98
C PHE A 151 23.08 -2.06 9.85
N HIS A 152 23.47 -2.69 8.74
CA HIS A 152 23.25 -4.12 8.49
C HIS A 152 24.59 -4.87 8.39
N LEU A 153 24.54 -6.18 8.56
CA LEU A 153 25.70 -7.05 8.36
C LEU A 153 26.04 -7.17 6.86
N SER A 154 27.33 -7.29 6.53
CA SER A 154 27.81 -7.69 5.20
C SER A 154 27.43 -9.15 4.88
N LYS A 155 27.55 -9.59 3.61
CA LYS A 155 27.29 -11.01 3.28
C LYS A 155 28.24 -11.92 4.09
N GLN A 156 29.51 -11.56 4.23
CA GLN A 156 30.48 -12.35 4.96
C GLN A 156 30.13 -12.45 6.46
N GLU A 157 29.77 -11.33 7.09
CA GLU A 157 29.34 -11.33 8.49
C GLU A 157 28.07 -12.16 8.73
N GLN A 158 27.13 -12.18 7.77
CA GLN A 158 25.94 -13.04 7.85
C GLN A 158 26.28 -14.53 7.73
N VAL A 159 27.20 -14.90 6.85
CA VAL A 159 27.73 -16.28 6.72
C VAL A 159 28.41 -16.69 8.04
N GLU A 160 29.29 -15.85 8.58
CA GLU A 160 29.98 -16.13 9.84
C GLU A 160 29.01 -16.21 11.02
N PHE A 161 28.07 -15.27 11.16
CA PHE A 161 27.05 -15.32 12.21
C PHE A 161 26.23 -16.61 12.15
N TYR A 162 25.86 -17.06 10.94
CA TYR A 162 25.09 -18.28 10.77
C TYR A 162 25.92 -19.53 11.08
N GLU A 163 26.99 -19.77 10.32
CA GLU A 163 27.73 -21.04 10.33
C GLU A 163 28.58 -21.22 11.60
N LYS A 164 29.16 -20.13 12.11
CA LYS A 164 30.06 -20.16 13.28
C LYS A 164 29.33 -19.81 14.59
N GLY A 165 28.08 -19.36 14.53
CA GLY A 165 27.33 -18.84 15.67
C GLY A 165 25.98 -19.51 15.86
N LEU A 166 25.01 -19.13 15.03
CA LEU A 166 23.60 -19.50 15.18
C LEU A 166 23.37 -21.00 15.00
N LEU A 167 23.97 -21.61 13.96
CA LEU A 167 23.79 -23.04 13.67
C LEU A 167 24.32 -23.94 14.80
N PRO A 168 25.57 -23.80 15.29
CA PRO A 168 26.03 -24.62 16.42
C PRO A 168 25.30 -24.29 17.73
N THR A 169 24.83 -23.05 17.93
CA THR A 169 23.99 -22.68 19.09
C THR A 169 22.67 -23.44 19.09
N LEU A 170 21.98 -23.49 17.95
CA LEU A 170 20.73 -24.25 17.82
C LEU A 170 20.97 -25.76 17.94
N GLN A 171 22.08 -26.29 17.42
CA GLN A 171 22.46 -27.70 17.61
C GLN A 171 22.75 -28.06 19.07
N LEU A 172 23.35 -27.16 19.85
CA LEU A 172 23.57 -27.37 21.29
C LEU A 172 22.28 -27.32 22.12
N LEU A 173 21.36 -26.40 21.81
CA LEU A 173 20.14 -26.18 22.61
C LEU A 173 18.95 -27.08 22.20
N LEU A 174 18.93 -27.57 20.95
CA LEU A 174 17.90 -28.48 20.44
C LEU A 174 18.39 -29.94 20.35
N GLU A 175 19.66 -30.19 20.69
CA GLU A 175 20.30 -31.51 20.65
C GLU A 175 20.05 -32.21 19.29
N HIS A 176 19.55 -33.45 19.32
CA HIS A 176 19.19 -34.22 18.12
C HIS A 176 18.19 -33.51 17.19
N ARG A 177 17.37 -32.57 17.70
CA ARG A 177 16.40 -31.80 16.90
C ARG A 177 16.99 -30.57 16.21
N GLY A 178 18.26 -30.25 16.46
CA GLY A 178 19.00 -29.19 15.74
C GLY A 178 19.80 -29.69 14.53
N GLY A 179 19.90 -31.01 14.35
CA GLY A 179 20.74 -31.64 13.32
C GLY A 179 20.20 -31.58 11.89
N ASP A 180 18.95 -31.17 11.69
CA ASP A 180 18.28 -31.06 10.38
C ASP A 180 18.35 -29.64 9.78
N LEU A 181 19.10 -28.73 10.41
CA LEU A 181 19.40 -27.41 9.86
C LEU A 181 20.44 -27.50 8.72
N PRO A 182 20.30 -26.71 7.63
CA PRO A 182 21.29 -26.71 6.56
C PRO A 182 22.71 -26.38 7.07
N PRO A 183 23.75 -27.07 6.57
CA PRO A 183 25.09 -26.94 7.13
C PRO A 183 25.81 -25.64 6.75
N THR A 184 25.31 -24.89 5.76
CA THR A 184 25.92 -23.65 5.26
C THR A 184 24.87 -22.59 4.93
N TYR A 185 25.28 -21.33 4.95
CA TYR A 185 24.44 -20.18 4.63
C TYR A 185 23.91 -20.26 3.20
N ASP A 186 24.77 -20.65 2.24
CA ASP A 186 24.36 -20.79 0.84
C ASP A 186 23.41 -21.99 0.65
N ALA A 187 23.48 -23.04 1.47
CA ALA A 187 22.50 -24.14 1.45
C ALA A 187 21.12 -23.70 1.98
N GLU A 188 21.06 -22.94 3.07
CA GLU A 188 19.79 -22.34 3.55
C GLU A 188 19.24 -21.31 2.55
N MET A 189 20.10 -20.50 1.91
CA MET A 189 19.68 -19.56 0.85
C MET A 189 19.17 -20.25 -0.43
N PHE A 190 19.73 -21.40 -0.79
CA PHE A 190 19.22 -22.24 -1.86
C PHE A 190 17.85 -22.81 -1.49
N ARG A 191 17.76 -23.44 -0.31
CA ARG A 191 16.52 -24.05 0.23
C ARG A 191 15.40 -23.04 0.42
N ALA A 192 15.71 -21.80 0.79
CA ALA A 192 14.74 -20.72 0.97
C ALA A 192 14.25 -20.10 -0.36
N ARG A 193 14.91 -20.34 -1.51
CA ARG A 193 14.54 -19.69 -2.78
C ARG A 193 13.45 -20.47 -3.50
N GLN A 194 12.24 -19.93 -3.52
CA GLN A 194 11.12 -20.48 -4.30
C GLN A 194 11.37 -20.35 -5.81
N GLN A 195 10.65 -21.14 -6.62
CA GLN A 195 10.70 -21.07 -8.10
C GLN A 195 10.41 -19.66 -8.66
N SER A 196 9.66 -18.84 -7.93
CA SER A 196 9.35 -17.44 -8.27
C SER A 196 10.52 -16.47 -8.03
N GLY A 197 11.64 -16.94 -7.46
CA GLY A 197 12.74 -16.11 -6.95
C GLY A 197 12.47 -15.47 -5.58
N LYS A 198 11.26 -15.60 -5.03
CA LYS A 198 10.93 -15.12 -3.68
C LYS A 198 11.60 -15.98 -2.61
N LEU A 199 12.06 -15.34 -1.53
CA LEU A 199 12.66 -16.03 -0.38
C LEU A 199 11.58 -16.41 0.65
N SER A 200 11.67 -17.66 1.11
CA SER A 200 10.79 -18.31 2.08
C SER A 200 11.63 -19.13 3.05
N PHE A 201 12.24 -18.43 4.01
CA PHE A 201 13.04 -19.04 5.07
C PHE A 201 12.20 -19.97 5.95
N THR A 202 12.77 -21.11 6.36
CA THR A 202 12.18 -21.91 7.43
C THR A 202 12.37 -21.18 8.76
N THR A 203 11.68 -21.67 9.78
CA THR A 203 11.90 -21.24 11.14
C THR A 203 12.10 -22.45 12.03
N ARG A 204 12.82 -22.27 13.14
CA ARG A 204 12.98 -23.27 14.19
C ARG A 204 12.37 -22.73 15.47
N MET A 205 11.53 -23.53 16.10
CA MET A 205 10.99 -23.22 17.41
C MET A 205 12.00 -23.61 18.48
N LEU A 206 12.45 -22.64 19.26
CA LEU A 206 13.22 -22.86 20.48
C LEU A 206 12.21 -22.94 21.65
N PRO A 207 12.16 -24.05 22.40
CA PRO A 207 11.31 -24.18 23.58
C PRO A 207 11.62 -23.10 24.63
N ASP A 208 10.61 -22.71 25.40
CA ASP A 208 10.70 -21.65 26.41
C ASP A 208 11.80 -21.91 27.45
N TRP A 209 11.95 -23.15 27.94
CA TRP A 209 13.01 -23.52 28.88
C TRP A 209 14.45 -23.45 28.31
N GLN A 210 14.61 -23.29 26.98
CA GLN A 210 15.93 -23.07 26.35
C GLN A 210 16.20 -21.59 26.03
N VAL A 211 15.20 -20.70 26.15
CA VAL A 211 15.33 -19.29 25.76
C VAL A 211 16.33 -18.54 26.64
N GLU A 212 16.32 -18.80 27.95
CA GLU A 212 17.22 -18.14 28.92
C GLU A 212 18.71 -18.44 28.65
N TRP A 213 19.01 -19.63 28.14
CA TRP A 213 20.39 -20.09 27.85
C TRP A 213 20.91 -19.64 26.48
N PHE A 214 20.03 -19.10 25.62
CA PHE A 214 20.35 -18.80 24.24
C PHE A 214 21.44 -17.73 24.08
N GLY A 215 21.34 -16.63 24.84
CA GLY A 215 22.24 -15.48 24.69
C GLY A 215 23.71 -15.80 25.03
N ASP A 216 23.95 -16.47 26.15
CA ASP A 216 25.29 -16.86 26.55
C ASP A 216 25.85 -18.02 25.73
N THR A 217 25.01 -18.97 25.31
CA THR A 217 25.43 -20.02 24.39
C THR A 217 25.87 -19.42 23.06
N LEU A 218 25.11 -18.48 22.49
CA LEU A 218 25.45 -17.80 21.24
C LEU A 218 26.77 -17.03 21.34
N ARG A 219 26.96 -16.21 22.38
CA ARG A 219 28.22 -15.48 22.62
C ARG A 219 29.41 -16.43 22.75
N ARG A 220 29.28 -17.48 23.57
CA ARG A 220 30.34 -18.49 23.78
C ARG A 220 30.72 -19.19 22.49
N VAL A 221 29.73 -19.61 21.69
CA VAL A 221 29.93 -20.32 20.42
C VAL A 221 30.61 -19.41 19.39
N LEU A 222 30.12 -18.17 19.22
CA LEU A 222 30.73 -17.18 18.30
C LEU A 222 32.20 -16.94 18.63
N VAL A 223 32.54 -16.65 19.90
CA VAL A 223 33.92 -16.41 20.34
C VAL A 223 34.80 -17.66 20.15
N THR A 224 34.30 -18.85 20.49
CA THR A 224 35.03 -20.12 20.31
C THR A 224 35.39 -20.37 18.84
N ASN A 225 34.50 -20.01 17.92
CA ASN A 225 34.70 -20.15 16.47
C ASN A 225 35.38 -18.93 15.81
N GLY A 226 36.00 -18.05 16.59
CA GLY A 226 36.79 -16.92 16.11
C GLY A 226 36.00 -15.68 15.69
N VAL A 227 34.69 -15.63 15.94
CA VAL A 227 33.83 -14.48 15.65
C VAL A 227 33.82 -13.53 16.86
N THR A 228 34.95 -12.85 17.08
CA THR A 228 35.19 -12.01 18.26
C THR A 228 34.24 -10.83 18.38
N TRP A 229 33.77 -10.27 17.26
CA TRP A 229 32.76 -9.21 17.22
C TRP A 229 31.36 -9.64 17.66
N GLY A 230 31.15 -10.93 17.94
CA GLY A 230 29.96 -11.45 18.60
C GLY A 230 30.00 -11.37 20.13
N ALA A 231 31.13 -11.02 20.74
CA ALA A 231 31.32 -11.11 22.20
C ALA A 231 30.36 -10.19 22.98
N ASN A 232 30.18 -8.94 22.53
CA ASN A 232 29.33 -7.95 23.19
C ASN A 232 27.91 -7.84 22.58
N LEU A 233 27.43 -8.85 21.85
CA LEU A 233 26.08 -8.80 21.28
C LEU A 233 24.99 -8.70 22.35
N VAL A 234 23.92 -7.95 22.01
CA VAL A 234 22.73 -7.75 22.85
C VAL A 234 21.45 -7.90 22.03
N PHE A 235 20.33 -8.16 22.71
CA PHE A 235 19.03 -8.41 22.11
C PHE A 235 18.11 -7.20 22.27
N LEU A 236 17.63 -6.68 21.14
CA LEU A 236 16.56 -5.68 21.09
C LEU A 236 15.22 -6.39 20.90
N HIS A 237 14.41 -6.36 21.96
CA HIS A 237 13.03 -6.79 21.99
C HIS A 237 12.14 -5.66 21.46
N GLN A 238 11.21 -5.99 20.56
CA GLN A 238 10.22 -5.05 20.04
C GLN A 238 8.84 -5.69 20.01
N ILE A 239 7.94 -5.18 20.83
CA ILE A 239 6.53 -5.56 20.95
C ILE A 239 5.71 -4.38 20.39
N ARG A 240 4.72 -4.64 19.53
CA ARG A 240 3.94 -3.60 18.85
C ARG A 240 2.48 -4.00 18.64
N GLY A 241 1.58 -3.02 18.66
CA GLY A 241 0.21 -3.17 18.18
C GLY A 241 -0.78 -3.68 19.23
N MET A 242 -0.53 -3.38 20.51
CA MET A 242 -1.30 -3.95 21.63
C MET A 242 -2.43 -3.04 22.13
N LYS A 243 -2.65 -1.86 21.51
CA LYS A 243 -3.62 -0.81 21.90
C LYS A 243 -4.97 -1.31 22.41
N ASN A 244 -5.64 -2.16 21.62
CA ASN A 244 -6.99 -2.64 21.95
C ASN A 244 -7.00 -3.72 23.05
N ALA A 245 -5.85 -4.33 23.35
CA ALA A 245 -5.72 -5.38 24.34
C ALA A 245 -5.42 -4.83 25.75
N THR A 246 -4.81 -3.65 25.85
CA THR A 246 -4.31 -3.05 27.10
C THR A 246 -5.13 -1.84 27.56
N HIS A 247 -6.31 -1.61 26.97
CA HIS A 247 -7.21 -0.51 27.30
C HIS A 247 -7.75 -0.61 28.74
N HIS A 248 -7.51 0.43 29.54
CA HIS A 248 -7.99 0.52 30.92
C HIS A 248 -8.41 1.95 31.29
N PHE A 249 -9.35 2.05 32.23
CA PHE A 249 -9.71 3.33 32.86
C PHE A 249 -8.79 3.56 34.05
N VAL A 250 -8.06 4.67 34.07
CA VAL A 250 -7.18 5.02 35.19
C VAL A 250 -7.86 5.95 36.18
N LEU A 251 -7.72 5.58 37.46
CA LEU A 251 -8.05 6.42 38.62
C LEU A 251 -6.81 6.73 39.48
N ASP A 252 -5.74 5.92 39.39
CA ASP A 252 -4.51 6.06 40.17
C ASP A 252 -3.33 5.23 39.58
N LYS A 253 -2.16 5.33 40.22
CA LYS A 253 -0.95 4.57 39.91
C LYS A 253 -1.10 3.06 40.14
N GLN A 254 -1.85 2.62 41.16
CA GLN A 254 -1.96 1.20 41.53
C GLN A 254 -2.65 0.40 40.41
N ASN A 255 -3.73 0.96 39.83
CA ASN A 255 -4.37 0.40 38.65
C ASN A 255 -3.42 0.40 37.43
N GLY A 256 -2.56 1.41 37.30
CA GLY A 256 -1.53 1.46 36.28
C GLY A 256 -0.46 0.36 36.42
N GLU A 257 -0.06 0.00 37.65
CA GLU A 257 0.87 -1.09 37.93
C GLU A 257 0.25 -2.46 37.61
N VAL A 258 -1.00 -2.72 38.05
CA VAL A 258 -1.73 -3.97 37.73
C VAL A 258 -1.89 -4.15 36.22
N ALA A 259 -2.33 -3.11 35.50
CA ALA A 259 -2.50 -3.17 34.05
C ALA A 259 -1.17 -3.33 33.29
N LEU A 260 -0.04 -2.91 33.87
CA LEU A 260 1.29 -3.09 33.27
C LEU A 260 1.77 -4.54 33.45
N ASP A 261 1.54 -5.11 34.62
CA ASP A 261 1.89 -6.50 34.94
C ASP A 261 1.07 -7.48 34.08
N GLU A 262 -0.26 -7.31 34.02
CA GLU A 262 -1.15 -8.08 33.14
C GLU A 262 -0.79 -7.97 31.65
N PHE A 263 -0.28 -6.81 31.22
CA PHE A 263 0.19 -6.62 29.85
C PHE A 263 1.48 -7.38 29.58
N LEU A 264 2.46 -7.27 30.48
CA LEU A 264 3.76 -7.93 30.37
C LEU A 264 3.62 -9.45 30.38
N ASP A 265 2.88 -10.00 31.35
CA ASP A 265 2.62 -11.44 31.45
C ASP A 265 1.97 -11.99 30.17
N ARG A 266 1.03 -11.23 29.59
CA ARG A 266 0.34 -11.63 28.36
C ARG A 266 1.30 -11.82 27.18
N VAL A 267 2.27 -10.90 27.02
CA VAL A 267 3.29 -10.97 25.96
C VAL A 267 4.51 -11.82 26.36
N GLY A 268 4.48 -12.49 27.51
CA GLY A 268 5.55 -13.36 27.99
C GLY A 268 6.78 -12.60 28.51
N LEU A 269 6.59 -11.52 29.26
CA LEU A 269 7.63 -10.77 29.97
C LEU A 269 7.23 -10.64 31.45
N ARG A 270 8.18 -10.45 32.37
CA ARG A 270 7.85 -10.24 33.81
C ARG A 270 8.46 -8.96 34.37
N LEU A 271 7.64 -8.14 35.03
CA LEU A 271 8.00 -6.78 35.47
C LEU A 271 9.15 -6.76 36.49
N ASP A 272 9.29 -7.80 37.32
CA ASP A 272 10.40 -7.98 38.26
C ASP A 272 11.74 -8.06 37.52
N ILE A 273 11.87 -8.99 36.58
CA ILE A 273 13.08 -9.21 35.78
C ILE A 273 13.43 -7.97 34.94
N LEU A 274 12.43 -7.31 34.34
CA LEU A 274 12.69 -6.13 33.49
C LEU A 274 13.17 -4.90 34.26
N LYS A 275 12.90 -4.83 35.58
CA LYS A 275 13.44 -3.79 36.47
C LYS A 275 14.84 -4.11 36.98
N GLU A 276 15.20 -5.38 37.08
CA GLU A 276 16.53 -5.82 37.52
C GLU A 276 17.57 -5.88 36.39
N SER A 277 17.15 -5.98 35.13
CA SER A 277 18.05 -6.14 33.99
C SER A 277 17.57 -5.52 32.68
N GLY A 278 18.53 -4.92 31.97
CA GLY A 278 18.34 -4.31 30.67
C GLY A 278 17.81 -2.89 30.76
N GLU A 279 17.64 -2.26 29.61
CA GLU A 279 17.03 -0.94 29.47
C GLU A 279 15.68 -1.11 28.75
N TRP A 280 14.58 -0.75 29.41
CA TRP A 280 13.22 -1.03 28.96
C TRP A 280 12.37 0.25 28.92
N TRP A 281 11.68 0.46 27.80
CA TRP A 281 10.78 1.57 27.58
C TRP A 281 9.42 1.09 27.11
N VAL A 282 8.38 1.78 27.57
CA VAL A 282 6.97 1.51 27.25
C VAL A 282 6.37 2.74 26.58
N ASP A 283 5.63 2.53 25.50
CA ASP A 283 4.78 3.56 24.90
C ASP A 283 3.43 3.59 25.63
N VAL A 284 3.27 4.58 26.52
CA VAL A 284 2.04 4.81 27.29
C VAL A 284 1.14 5.75 26.51
N GLY A 285 -0.04 5.27 26.11
CA GLY A 285 -1.05 6.04 25.40
C GLY A 285 -2.12 6.61 26.34
N ALA A 286 -2.55 7.84 26.09
CA ALA A 286 -3.82 8.37 26.56
C ALA A 286 -4.66 8.85 25.36
N GLU A 287 -5.91 8.42 25.31
CA GLU A 287 -6.83 8.71 24.23
C GLU A 287 -8.06 9.43 24.74
N ILE A 288 -8.37 10.58 24.12
CA ILE A 288 -9.52 11.42 24.44
C ILE A 288 -10.56 11.19 23.35
N SER A 289 -11.75 10.76 23.77
CA SER A 289 -12.92 10.51 22.91
C SER A 289 -14.12 11.36 23.35
N SER A 290 -15.14 11.46 22.49
CA SER A 290 -16.41 12.12 22.79
C SER A 290 -17.55 11.11 22.77
N THR A 291 -18.37 11.08 23.83
CA THR A 291 -19.60 10.26 23.90
C THR A 291 -20.70 10.70 22.95
N GLN A 292 -20.48 11.78 22.20
CA GLN A 292 -21.36 12.27 21.13
C GLN A 292 -20.84 11.92 19.73
N ASN A 293 -19.86 11.01 19.62
CA ASN A 293 -19.22 10.60 18.36
C ASN A 293 -18.70 11.80 17.54
N ARG A 294 -18.15 12.80 18.21
CA ARG A 294 -17.52 13.97 17.57
C ARG A 294 -16.08 13.67 17.18
N CYS A 295 -15.62 14.30 16.10
CA CYS A 295 -14.25 14.22 15.63
C CYS A 295 -13.37 15.20 16.41
N LEU A 296 -12.45 14.68 17.22
CA LEU A 296 -11.51 15.45 18.02
C LEU A 296 -10.16 15.58 17.31
N ALA A 297 -9.53 16.76 17.46
CA ALA A 297 -8.20 17.05 16.96
C ALA A 297 -7.42 17.98 17.92
N TRP A 298 -6.09 17.94 17.85
CA TRP A 298 -5.21 18.77 18.67
C TRP A 298 -5.05 20.19 18.10
N ARG A 299 -5.02 21.19 18.97
CA ARG A 299 -4.79 22.60 18.63
C ARG A 299 -3.31 22.91 18.48
N THR A 300 -2.92 23.37 17.29
CA THR A 300 -1.53 23.79 16.99
C THR A 300 -1.00 24.84 17.98
N ASP A 301 -1.84 25.83 18.34
CA ASP A 301 -1.48 26.94 19.22
C ASP A 301 -1.36 26.56 20.72
N LYS A 302 -1.57 25.27 21.04
CA LYS A 302 -1.57 24.74 22.41
C LYS A 302 -0.70 23.50 22.59
N HIS A 303 0.16 23.17 21.62
CA HIS A 303 1.16 22.11 21.79
C HIS A 303 2.03 22.33 23.04
N ALA A 304 2.51 23.56 23.28
CA ALA A 304 3.26 23.89 24.50
C ALA A 304 2.47 23.54 25.79
N SER A 305 1.18 23.86 25.83
CA SER A 305 0.31 23.54 26.96
C SER A 305 0.08 22.03 27.11
N LEU A 306 -0.11 21.29 26.02
CA LEU A 306 -0.25 19.84 26.07
C LEU A 306 1.03 19.15 26.53
N VAL A 307 2.19 19.58 26.02
CA VAL A 307 3.51 19.07 26.42
C VAL A 307 3.82 19.38 27.88
N GLN A 308 3.47 20.58 28.36
CA GLN A 308 3.56 20.95 29.78
C GLN A 308 2.74 20.01 30.67
N LEU A 309 1.50 19.70 30.27
CA LEU A 309 0.61 18.79 31.01
C LEU A 309 1.10 17.34 30.98
N ALA A 310 1.53 16.85 29.82
CA ALA A 310 1.91 15.45 29.63
C ALA A 310 3.27 15.09 30.26
N LEU A 311 4.24 16.02 30.26
CA LEU A 311 5.58 15.80 30.81
C LEU A 311 5.78 16.38 32.22
N ASN A 312 4.79 17.09 32.76
CA ASN A 312 4.87 17.87 34.00
C ASN A 312 6.12 18.77 34.08
N ILE A 313 6.32 19.59 33.03
CA ILE A 313 7.47 20.51 32.92
C ILE A 313 7.05 21.97 33.04
N GLN A 314 8.00 22.83 33.42
CA GLN A 314 7.79 24.28 33.43
C GLN A 314 7.44 24.79 32.02
N SER A 315 6.49 25.73 31.94
CA SER A 315 5.98 26.29 30.67
C SER A 315 7.11 26.76 29.73
N ARG A 316 8.14 27.45 30.26
CA ARG A 316 9.33 27.88 29.51
C ARG A 316 10.05 26.75 28.77
N HIS A 317 10.06 25.54 29.32
CA HIS A 317 10.70 24.38 28.70
C HIS A 317 9.82 23.78 27.61
N ALA A 318 8.50 23.70 27.84
CA ALA A 318 7.54 23.27 26.85
C ALA A 318 7.52 24.20 25.63
N GLU A 319 7.40 25.52 25.84
CA GLU A 319 7.47 26.53 24.78
C GLU A 319 8.75 26.44 23.95
N ARG A 320 9.90 26.23 24.60
CA ARG A 320 11.20 26.04 23.94
C ARG A 320 11.20 24.82 23.02
N ILE A 321 10.71 23.66 23.49
CA ILE A 321 10.74 22.44 22.69
C ILE A 321 9.66 22.40 21.60
N THR A 322 8.53 23.10 21.76
CA THR A 322 7.48 23.23 20.73
C THR A 322 7.66 24.43 19.79
N LYS A 323 8.79 25.14 19.84
CA LYS A 323 9.05 26.29 18.97
C LYS A 323 9.37 25.83 17.55
N LEU A 324 8.72 26.41 16.54
CA LEU A 324 9.09 26.19 15.14
C LEU A 324 10.53 26.67 14.90
N GLY A 325 11.40 25.74 14.49
CA GLY A 325 12.86 25.87 14.46
C GLY A 325 13.60 25.02 15.50
N SER A 326 12.90 24.39 16.45
CA SER A 326 13.46 23.33 17.29
C SER A 326 13.73 22.09 16.43
N SER A 327 14.99 21.65 16.35
CA SER A 327 15.42 20.53 15.49
C SER A 327 14.79 19.18 15.83
N LYS A 328 14.17 19.07 17.01
CA LYS A 328 13.51 17.87 17.52
C LYS A 328 12.00 18.00 17.65
N TYR A 329 11.37 18.97 16.98
CA TYR A 329 9.92 19.16 16.96
C TYR A 329 9.37 19.17 15.54
N TYR A 330 8.49 18.22 15.29
CA TYR A 330 7.77 18.07 14.03
C TYR A 330 6.29 18.35 14.28
N ARG A 331 5.69 19.22 13.49
CA ARG A 331 4.24 19.47 13.47
C ARG A 331 3.63 18.58 12.39
N ASP A 332 2.50 17.94 12.71
CA ASP A 332 1.79 17.02 11.82
C ASP A 332 0.36 17.54 11.53
N PRO A 333 0.17 18.50 10.58
CA PRO A 333 -1.14 19.06 10.25
C PRO A 333 -2.15 18.00 9.79
N ALA A 334 -3.34 18.02 10.38
CA ALA A 334 -4.41 17.07 10.08
C ALA A 334 -5.37 17.66 9.05
N SER A 335 -5.83 16.86 8.08
CA SER A 335 -6.83 17.27 7.07
C SER A 335 -6.47 18.56 6.30
N HIS A 336 -5.18 18.86 6.16
CA HIS A 336 -4.62 20.10 5.61
C HIS A 336 -4.80 21.40 6.42
N LEU A 337 -5.28 21.32 7.66
CA LEU A 337 -5.57 22.49 8.51
C LEU A 337 -4.34 22.85 9.35
N ILE A 338 -3.81 24.07 9.26
CA ILE A 338 -2.61 24.44 10.02
C ILE A 338 -2.89 24.77 11.49
N GLY A 339 -4.15 25.04 11.85
CA GLY A 339 -4.62 25.23 13.23
C GLY A 339 -5.01 23.93 13.96
N ALA A 340 -5.10 22.80 13.24
CA ALA A 340 -5.40 21.48 13.77
C ALA A 340 -4.27 20.51 13.39
N SER A 341 -3.38 20.19 14.33
CA SER A 341 -2.21 19.36 14.04
C SER A 341 -1.84 18.46 15.19
N GLY A 342 -1.36 17.26 14.89
CA GLY A 342 -0.53 16.50 15.80
C GLY A 342 0.89 17.05 15.89
N PHE A 343 1.74 16.37 16.66
CA PHE A 343 3.18 16.62 16.68
C PHE A 343 3.98 15.41 17.15
N ARG A 344 5.30 15.49 16.94
CA ARG A 344 6.31 14.56 17.45
C ARG A 344 7.46 15.35 18.05
N ILE A 345 7.91 15.01 19.26
CA ILE A 345 9.06 15.65 19.92
C ILE A 345 9.98 14.60 20.55
N THR A 346 11.29 14.82 20.43
CA THR A 346 12.31 14.18 21.28
C THR A 346 12.79 15.23 22.30
N PRO A 347 12.28 15.25 23.56
CA PRO A 347 12.42 16.42 24.45
C PRO A 347 13.87 16.76 24.84
N GLY A 348 14.71 15.73 24.95
CA GLY A 348 16.08 15.83 25.45
C GLY A 348 16.16 16.05 26.96
N VAL A 349 17.38 15.87 27.50
CA VAL A 349 17.65 15.77 28.95
C VAL A 349 17.03 16.89 29.79
N TRP A 350 17.01 18.12 29.26
CA TRP A 350 16.48 19.31 29.96
C TRP A 350 14.96 19.50 29.88
N ALA A 351 14.22 18.60 29.23
CA ALA A 351 12.77 18.68 29.09
C ALA A 351 12.05 17.32 29.05
N GLN A 352 12.74 16.22 29.42
CA GLN A 352 12.17 14.87 29.52
C GLN A 352 11.09 14.74 30.60
N GLY A 353 11.03 15.67 31.54
CA GLY A 353 10.02 15.70 32.61
C GLY A 353 10.29 14.70 33.73
N GLU A 354 9.31 14.55 34.63
CA GLU A 354 9.40 13.63 35.78
C GLU A 354 9.32 12.14 35.38
N PHE A 355 8.91 11.86 34.14
CA PHE A 355 8.78 10.50 33.57
C PHE A 355 9.93 10.11 32.65
N GLU A 356 10.98 10.93 32.56
CA GLU A 356 12.13 10.74 31.67
C GLU A 356 11.77 10.40 30.22
N ALA A 357 10.76 11.09 29.69
CA ALA A 357 10.19 10.81 28.38
C ALA A 357 11.21 11.02 27.25
N GLN A 358 11.54 9.94 26.55
CA GLN A 358 12.47 9.94 25.42
C GLN A 358 11.81 10.49 24.16
N TYR A 359 10.50 10.24 24.01
CA TYR A 359 9.71 10.64 22.86
C TYR A 359 8.26 10.90 23.26
N ILE A 360 7.64 11.89 22.62
CA ILE A 360 6.22 12.23 22.78
C ILE A 360 5.61 12.44 21.39
N GLN A 361 4.44 11.85 21.17
CA GLN A 361 3.69 12.00 19.93
C GLN A 361 2.21 12.25 20.22
N ALA A 362 1.63 13.26 19.59
CA ALA A 362 0.21 13.58 19.65
C ALA A 362 -0.39 13.52 18.24
N TYR A 363 -1.52 12.84 18.05
CA TYR A 363 -2.12 12.62 16.73
C TYR A 363 -3.62 12.28 16.81
N THR A 364 -4.26 12.06 15.66
CA THR A 364 -5.67 11.67 15.52
C THR A 364 -5.82 10.23 15.01
N THR A 365 -6.85 9.51 15.46
CA THR A 365 -7.08 8.10 15.08
C THR A 365 -7.76 7.90 13.72
N ASP A 366 -8.16 8.99 13.06
CA ASP A 366 -8.82 9.01 11.75
C ASP A 366 -8.02 8.36 10.60
N LYS A 367 -6.70 8.21 10.76
CA LYS A 367 -5.84 7.46 9.83
C LYS A 367 -6.30 6.00 9.64
N ALA A 368 -6.97 5.40 10.62
CA ALA A 368 -7.39 3.99 10.62
C ALA A 368 -8.13 3.56 9.35
N LEU A 369 -9.04 4.39 8.82
CA LEU A 369 -9.81 4.10 7.59
C LEU A 369 -8.94 3.98 6.32
N THR A 370 -7.71 4.48 6.36
CA THR A 370 -6.78 4.50 5.22
C THR A 370 -5.50 3.70 5.50
N TYR A 371 -5.41 3.04 6.66
CA TYR A 371 -4.24 2.28 7.07
C TYR A 371 -4.01 1.10 6.12
N ALA A 372 -2.82 1.03 5.54
CA ALA A 372 -2.40 -0.03 4.64
C ALA A 372 -0.88 -0.04 4.58
N LEU A 373 -0.26 -1.15 5.00
CA LEU A 373 1.18 -1.36 4.83
C LEU A 373 1.45 -1.78 3.38
N ASP A 374 1.95 -0.86 2.57
CA ASP A 374 2.28 -1.09 1.16
C ASP A 374 3.56 -0.32 0.80
N ASN A 375 4.57 -1.03 0.27
CA ASN A 375 5.86 -0.45 -0.17
C ASN A 375 6.52 0.52 0.84
N GLY A 376 6.45 0.21 2.14
CA GLY A 376 7.01 1.05 3.21
C GLY A 376 6.19 2.31 3.55
N LYS A 377 5.03 2.51 2.91
CA LYS A 377 4.01 3.46 3.34
C LYS A 377 3.02 2.76 4.28
N VAL A 378 2.48 3.53 5.23
CA VAL A 378 1.61 3.04 6.33
C VAL A 378 0.13 3.37 6.06
N SER A 379 -0.15 4.11 4.99
CA SER A 379 -1.49 4.44 4.51
C SER A 379 -1.54 4.40 2.98
N LYS A 380 -2.76 4.36 2.43
CA LYS A 380 -3.03 4.46 0.98
C LYS A 380 -2.27 5.63 0.34
N TYR A 381 -1.42 5.35 -0.64
CA TYR A 381 -0.54 6.35 -1.24
C TYR A 381 -0.62 6.31 -2.77
N ILE A 382 -0.52 7.48 -3.42
CA ILE A 382 -0.44 7.60 -4.90
C ILE A 382 0.70 8.51 -5.33
N THR A 383 1.45 8.12 -6.38
CA THR A 383 2.49 8.97 -6.97
C THR A 383 1.97 9.81 -8.16
N PRO A 384 2.62 10.94 -8.46
CA PRO A 384 2.36 11.73 -9.67
C PRO A 384 2.48 10.90 -10.97
N GLY A 385 3.44 9.97 -11.04
CA GLY A 385 3.57 9.05 -12.16
C GLY A 385 2.37 8.09 -12.30
N GLN A 386 1.81 7.61 -11.19
CA GLN A 386 0.61 6.77 -11.20
C GLN A 386 -0.64 7.54 -11.66
N LEU A 387 -0.78 8.82 -11.31
CA LEU A 387 -1.82 9.71 -11.85
C LEU A 387 -1.70 9.85 -13.38
N LEU A 388 -0.50 10.17 -13.89
CA LEU A 388 -0.25 10.27 -15.33
C LEU A 388 -0.58 8.97 -16.09
N HIS A 389 -0.41 7.81 -15.45
CA HIS A 389 -0.76 6.49 -15.98
C HIS A 389 -2.24 6.09 -15.80
N GLY A 390 -3.10 7.01 -15.34
CA GLY A 390 -4.55 6.79 -15.23
C GLY A 390 -4.98 5.97 -14.02
N LYS A 391 -4.12 5.79 -13.01
CA LYS A 391 -4.53 5.16 -11.73
C LYS A 391 -5.28 6.10 -10.78
N GLY A 392 -5.37 7.40 -11.12
CA GLY A 392 -6.08 8.40 -10.32
C GLY A 392 -7.56 8.07 -10.12
N GLU A 393 -8.24 7.64 -11.18
CA GLU A 393 -9.70 7.43 -11.15
C GLU A 393 -10.16 6.45 -10.07
N SER A 394 -9.56 5.26 -9.98
CA SER A 394 -9.93 4.26 -8.97
C SER A 394 -9.42 4.60 -7.58
N TYR A 395 -8.23 5.21 -7.47
CA TYR A 395 -7.68 5.63 -6.18
C TYR A 395 -8.50 6.76 -5.55
N ILE A 396 -8.76 7.84 -6.30
CA ILE A 396 -9.42 9.04 -5.77
C ILE A 396 -10.90 8.76 -5.52
N SER A 397 -11.58 8.01 -6.38
CA SER A 397 -12.98 7.63 -6.14
C SER A 397 -13.10 6.75 -4.88
N GLY A 398 -12.25 5.73 -4.73
CA GLY A 398 -12.24 4.91 -3.52
C GLY A 398 -11.92 5.70 -2.24
N LEU A 399 -11.03 6.69 -2.32
CA LEU A 399 -10.71 7.57 -1.19
C LEU A 399 -11.89 8.51 -0.85
N TYR A 400 -12.55 9.07 -1.87
CA TYR A 400 -13.76 9.88 -1.74
C TYR A 400 -14.89 9.08 -1.09
N ASP A 401 -15.15 7.85 -1.55
CA ASP A 401 -16.20 6.99 -1.02
C ASP A 401 -15.97 6.60 0.44
N VAL A 402 -14.72 6.30 0.83
CA VAL A 402 -14.36 6.05 2.24
C VAL A 402 -14.62 7.28 3.11
N TYR A 403 -14.23 8.48 2.67
CA TYR A 403 -14.54 9.70 3.44
C TYR A 403 -16.03 10.03 3.46
N ARG A 404 -16.76 9.75 2.38
CA ARG A 404 -18.21 9.95 2.33
C ARG A 404 -18.94 9.02 3.29
N GLN A 405 -18.53 7.76 3.39
CA GLN A 405 -19.07 6.81 4.40
C GLN A 405 -18.69 7.24 5.83
N GLY A 406 -17.49 7.77 6.01
CA GLY A 406 -17.03 8.28 7.31
C GLY A 406 -17.86 9.44 7.88
N VAL A 407 -18.57 10.21 7.03
CA VAL A 407 -19.51 11.26 7.47
C VAL A 407 -20.60 10.70 8.39
N ASP A 408 -21.11 9.51 8.09
CA ASP A 408 -22.24 8.89 8.79
C ASP A 408 -21.76 7.92 9.88
N GLU A 409 -20.73 7.12 9.59
CA GLU A 409 -20.34 5.95 10.40
C GLU A 409 -19.13 6.18 11.33
N ASN A 410 -18.36 7.27 11.16
CA ASN A 410 -17.06 7.39 11.85
C ASN A 410 -16.85 8.72 12.60
N PHE A 411 -16.27 8.58 13.80
CA PHE A 411 -15.70 9.67 14.57
C PHE A 411 -14.16 9.57 14.59
N SER A 412 -13.49 10.52 15.24
CA SER A 412 -12.05 10.48 15.47
C SER A 412 -11.72 10.92 16.89
N THR A 413 -10.72 10.29 17.49
CA THR A 413 -10.24 10.58 18.84
C THR A 413 -8.88 11.27 18.79
N ALA A 414 -8.60 12.08 19.81
CA ALA A 414 -7.35 12.79 19.95
C ALA A 414 -6.46 12.01 20.94
N ARG A 415 -5.26 11.61 20.49
CA ARG A 415 -4.41 10.68 21.22
C ARG A 415 -3.02 11.28 21.46
N ILE A 416 -2.45 10.99 22.62
CA ILE A 416 -1.09 11.34 23.01
C ILE A 416 -0.37 10.09 23.54
N GLU A 417 0.88 9.89 23.13
CA GLU A 417 1.72 8.76 23.50
C GLU A 417 3.06 9.27 24.04
N LEU A 418 3.51 8.70 25.15
CA LEU A 418 4.82 8.95 25.75
C LEU A 418 5.65 7.67 25.77
N ARG A 419 6.88 7.72 25.24
CA ARG A 419 7.89 6.68 25.45
C ARG A 419 8.66 6.99 26.72
N VAL A 420 8.43 6.21 27.76
CA VAL A 420 9.03 6.38 29.10
C VAL A 420 9.76 5.11 29.54
N PRO A 421 10.80 5.20 30.37
CA PRO A 421 11.36 4.05 31.08
C PRO A 421 10.28 3.24 31.83
N ILE A 422 10.47 1.92 31.93
CA ILE A 422 9.47 0.99 32.50
C ILE A 422 9.07 1.32 33.96
N GLU A 423 9.99 1.89 34.74
CA GLU A 423 9.73 2.38 36.10
C GLU A 423 8.71 3.53 36.18
N HIS A 424 8.62 4.35 35.14
CA HIS A 424 7.65 5.44 35.02
C HIS A 424 6.37 5.01 34.29
N ALA A 425 6.37 3.86 33.60
CA ALA A 425 5.27 3.42 32.75
C ALA A 425 3.93 3.34 33.50
N ALA A 426 3.90 2.92 34.76
CA ALA A 426 2.67 2.89 35.56
C ALA A 426 2.18 4.27 36.05
N SER A 427 3.04 5.30 36.03
CA SER A 427 2.73 6.64 36.57
C SER A 427 2.52 7.71 35.49
N ALA A 428 2.99 7.49 34.27
CA ALA A 428 2.81 8.42 33.16
C ALA A 428 1.32 8.57 32.75
N LEU A 429 0.90 9.81 32.47
CA LEU A 429 -0.45 10.16 31.97
C LEU A 429 -1.64 9.81 32.90
N ILE A 430 -1.42 9.57 34.21
CA ILE A 430 -2.51 9.19 35.14
C ILE A 430 -3.34 10.38 35.67
N TYR A 431 -2.80 11.61 35.66
CA TYR A 431 -3.45 12.83 36.18
C TYR A 431 -3.69 13.89 35.09
N LEU A 432 -4.37 13.50 34.01
CA LEU A 432 -4.73 14.41 32.93
C LEU A 432 -6.04 15.15 33.24
N ASP A 433 -5.95 16.40 33.70
CA ASP A 433 -7.11 17.28 33.90
C ASP A 433 -7.85 17.55 32.57
N LEU A 434 -9.13 17.15 32.51
CA LEU A 434 -10.01 17.37 31.37
C LEU A 434 -10.30 18.86 31.12
N ASP A 435 -10.35 19.73 32.14
CA ASP A 435 -10.53 21.17 31.94
C ASP A 435 -9.27 21.82 31.35
N ALA A 436 -8.08 21.33 31.71
CA ALA A 436 -6.85 21.70 31.05
C ALA A 436 -6.76 21.17 29.61
N LEU A 437 -7.09 19.90 29.38
CA LEU A 437 -7.03 19.26 28.06
C LEU A 437 -8.01 19.87 27.05
N ARG A 438 -9.24 20.25 27.45
CA ARG A 438 -10.21 20.88 26.52
C ARG A 438 -9.63 22.13 25.84
N ARG A 439 -8.75 22.86 26.53
CA ARG A 439 -8.10 24.07 26.00
C ARG A 439 -7.17 23.74 24.83
N CYS A 440 -6.67 22.51 24.75
CA CYS A 440 -5.81 21.97 23.71
C CYS A 440 -6.56 21.23 22.59
N LEU A 441 -7.89 21.13 22.65
CA LEU A 441 -8.71 20.32 21.74
C LEU A 441 -9.64 21.14 20.84
N LEU A 442 -9.91 20.58 19.67
CA LEU A 442 -10.95 20.97 18.71
C LEU A 442 -12.00 19.85 18.60
N SER A 443 -13.25 20.22 18.31
CA SER A 443 -14.44 19.37 18.33
C SER A 443 -15.32 19.65 17.10
N PHE A 444 -15.26 18.75 16.12
CA PHE A 444 -16.01 18.82 14.87
C PHE A 444 -17.12 17.77 14.85
N SER A 445 -18.22 18.02 14.14
CA SER A 445 -19.13 16.94 13.73
C SER A 445 -18.45 16.07 12.66
N SER A 446 -18.86 14.81 12.57
CA SER A 446 -18.39 13.86 11.57
C SER A 446 -18.52 14.43 10.15
N TRP A 447 -19.69 15.00 9.81
CA TRP A 447 -19.94 15.60 8.50
C TRP A 447 -19.01 16.76 8.14
N VAL A 448 -18.56 17.56 9.11
CA VAL A 448 -17.59 18.64 8.84
C VAL A 448 -16.19 18.06 8.64
N TRP A 449 -15.75 17.17 9.53
CA TRP A 449 -14.39 16.62 9.50
C TRP A 449 -14.16 15.75 8.26
N TRP A 450 -15.06 14.79 8.00
CA TRP A 450 -14.98 13.89 6.85
C TRP A 450 -15.44 14.56 5.55
N GLY A 451 -16.42 15.47 5.61
CA GLY A 451 -16.84 16.28 4.46
C GLY A 451 -15.72 17.16 3.90
N THR A 452 -14.87 17.73 4.77
CA THR A 452 -13.68 18.47 4.33
C THR A 452 -12.75 17.57 3.50
N LYS A 453 -12.55 16.33 3.95
CA LYS A 453 -11.69 15.35 3.27
C LYS A 453 -12.31 14.87 1.95
N SER A 454 -13.61 14.56 1.94
CA SER A 454 -14.31 14.11 0.74
C SER A 454 -14.34 15.20 -0.32
N TRP A 455 -14.72 16.44 0.00
CA TRP A 455 -14.72 17.54 -0.98
C TRP A 455 -13.33 17.80 -1.57
N ARG A 456 -12.27 17.76 -0.74
CA ARG A 456 -10.89 17.92 -1.24
C ARG A 456 -10.44 16.77 -2.15
N ALA A 457 -10.78 15.52 -1.83
CA ALA A 457 -10.54 14.39 -2.70
C ALA A 457 -11.31 14.53 -4.03
N HIS A 458 -12.58 14.97 -3.96
CA HIS A 458 -13.44 15.16 -5.12
C HIS A 458 -12.97 16.28 -6.05
N ALA A 459 -12.51 17.41 -5.51
CA ALA A 459 -11.90 18.47 -6.30
C ALA A 459 -10.58 18.03 -6.97
N CYS A 460 -9.78 17.20 -6.30
CA CYS A 460 -8.61 16.56 -6.92
C CYS A 460 -9.01 15.58 -8.05
N LYS A 461 -10.17 14.90 -7.95
CA LYS A 461 -10.70 14.06 -9.02
C LYS A 461 -11.04 14.87 -10.28
N PHE A 462 -11.72 16.00 -10.15
CA PHE A 462 -11.98 16.89 -11.30
C PHE A 462 -10.67 17.32 -11.98
N VAL A 463 -9.65 17.69 -11.21
CA VAL A 463 -8.33 18.05 -11.77
C VAL A 463 -7.68 16.86 -12.50
N ASP A 464 -7.69 15.64 -11.94
CA ASP A 464 -7.18 14.44 -12.63
C ASP A 464 -7.98 14.13 -13.90
N ASP A 465 -9.31 14.19 -13.85
CA ASP A 465 -10.18 13.92 -15.00
C ASP A 465 -9.93 14.92 -16.15
N TRP A 466 -9.79 16.22 -15.85
CA TRP A 466 -9.45 17.24 -16.84
C TRP A 466 -8.01 17.11 -17.36
N GLN A 467 -7.05 16.77 -16.48
CA GLN A 467 -5.68 16.42 -16.90
C GLN A 467 -5.70 15.21 -17.84
N ARG A 468 -6.51 14.17 -17.58
CA ARG A 468 -6.57 12.98 -18.43
C ARG A 468 -7.28 13.24 -19.76
N GLY A 469 -8.36 14.02 -19.75
CA GLY A 469 -9.17 14.32 -20.94
C GLY A 469 -8.55 15.35 -21.90
N GLY A 470 -7.71 16.26 -21.41
CA GLY A 470 -7.19 17.36 -22.22
C GLY A 470 -6.00 17.04 -23.15
N PRO A 471 -5.63 17.97 -24.05
CA PRO A 471 -4.57 17.75 -25.05
C PRO A 471 -3.18 17.46 -24.45
N ILE A 472 -2.48 16.47 -25.01
CA ILE A 472 -1.16 16.00 -24.56
C ILE A 472 -0.14 17.14 -24.43
N ASN A 473 -0.09 18.07 -25.40
CA ASN A 473 0.83 19.21 -25.37
C ASN A 473 0.56 20.21 -24.23
N LEU A 474 -0.67 20.25 -23.69
CA LEU A 474 -1.02 21.08 -22.53
C LEU A 474 -0.76 20.34 -21.21
N ARG A 475 -0.98 19.02 -21.18
CA ARG A 475 -0.65 18.14 -20.03
C ARG A 475 0.84 18.09 -19.72
N LEU A 476 1.67 18.16 -20.77
CA LEU A 476 3.13 18.16 -20.68
C LEU A 476 3.72 19.53 -20.30
N HIS A 477 2.89 20.57 -20.16
CA HIS A 477 3.35 21.87 -19.72
C HIS A 477 3.74 21.82 -18.24
N ASP A 478 4.85 22.47 -17.87
CA ASP A 478 5.44 22.38 -16.53
C ASP A 478 4.43 22.70 -15.43
N SER A 479 3.65 23.78 -15.56
CA SER A 479 2.61 24.15 -14.59
C SER A 479 1.40 23.19 -14.51
N ALA A 480 1.23 22.28 -15.47
CA ALA A 480 0.26 21.19 -15.40
C ALA A 480 0.88 19.97 -14.70
N LEU A 481 2.13 19.61 -15.03
CA LEU A 481 2.88 18.56 -14.32
C LEU A 481 3.09 18.90 -12.83
N HIS A 482 3.43 20.15 -12.51
CA HIS A 482 3.51 20.64 -11.13
C HIS A 482 2.16 20.54 -10.40
N LEU A 483 1.03 20.76 -11.10
CA LEU A 483 -0.30 20.58 -10.52
C LEU A 483 -0.59 19.09 -10.28
N THR A 484 -0.25 18.20 -11.21
CA THR A 484 -0.36 16.73 -11.02
C THR A 484 0.46 16.26 -9.82
N ALA A 485 1.67 16.81 -9.64
CA ALA A 485 2.48 16.55 -8.44
C ALA A 485 1.81 17.11 -7.17
N GLY A 486 1.28 18.32 -7.24
CA GLY A 486 0.58 18.97 -6.13
C GLY A 486 -0.69 18.25 -5.67
N ILE A 487 -1.53 17.76 -6.58
CA ILE A 487 -2.72 16.99 -6.19
C ILE A 487 -2.35 15.62 -5.61
N SER A 488 -1.27 14.97 -6.07
CA SER A 488 -0.74 13.76 -5.45
C SER A 488 -0.25 14.03 -4.02
N TRP A 489 0.53 15.10 -3.81
CA TRP A 489 0.98 15.51 -2.47
C TRP A 489 -0.21 15.82 -1.55
N LEU A 490 -1.21 16.57 -2.04
CA LEU A 490 -2.45 16.83 -1.29
C LEU A 490 -3.21 15.54 -0.95
N LEU A 491 -3.51 14.67 -1.93
CA LEU A 491 -4.28 13.43 -1.69
C LEU A 491 -3.66 12.56 -0.60
N ASN A 492 -2.33 12.43 -0.60
CA ASN A 492 -1.58 11.73 0.43
C ASN A 492 -1.62 12.47 1.79
N GLY A 493 -1.58 13.80 1.76
CA GLY A 493 -1.66 14.70 2.93
C GLY A 493 -3.05 14.88 3.57
N ILE A 494 -4.12 14.35 2.97
CA ILE A 494 -5.47 14.42 3.59
C ILE A 494 -5.54 13.55 4.87
N HIS A 495 -4.89 12.39 4.85
CA HIS A 495 -4.97 11.36 5.90
C HIS A 495 -3.62 10.92 6.48
N SER A 496 -2.53 11.53 6.01
CA SER A 496 -1.18 11.38 6.54
C SER A 496 -0.57 12.76 6.75
N THR A 497 0.48 12.89 7.57
CA THR A 497 1.31 14.11 7.59
C THR A 497 1.74 14.45 6.16
N PRO A 498 1.55 15.71 5.70
CA PRO A 498 2.05 16.15 4.41
C PRO A 498 3.57 15.98 4.32
N ASP A 499 4.07 15.45 3.21
CA ASP A 499 5.50 15.18 3.05
C ASP A 499 6.31 16.48 3.06
N THR A 500 7.33 16.54 3.92
CA THR A 500 8.24 17.67 4.11
C THR A 500 9.70 17.31 3.78
N GLY A 501 9.96 16.19 3.09
CA GLY A 501 11.30 15.88 2.57
C GLY A 501 11.76 16.86 1.48
N PRO A 502 13.06 16.87 1.10
CA PRO A 502 13.66 17.91 0.24
C PRO A 502 12.90 18.19 -1.08
N SER A 503 12.56 17.14 -1.85
CA SER A 503 11.80 17.26 -3.11
C SER A 503 10.40 17.84 -2.91
N SER A 504 9.78 17.56 -1.76
CA SER A 504 8.45 18.04 -1.39
C SER A 504 8.49 19.48 -0.85
N ARG A 505 9.60 19.92 -0.23
CA ARG A 505 9.87 21.35 0.05
C ARG A 505 10.00 22.16 -1.24
N GLU A 506 10.63 21.61 -2.27
CA GLU A 506 10.69 22.25 -3.59
C GLU A 506 9.31 22.28 -4.27
N LEU A 507 8.55 21.19 -4.19
CA LEU A 507 7.16 21.17 -4.69
C LEU A 507 6.26 22.21 -4.00
N MET A 508 6.34 22.34 -2.67
CA MET A 508 5.60 23.35 -1.92
C MET A 508 5.93 24.79 -2.37
N ASN A 509 7.19 25.09 -2.73
CA ASN A 509 7.58 26.37 -3.31
C ASN A 509 6.90 26.66 -4.68
N VAL A 510 6.54 25.62 -5.43
CA VAL A 510 5.89 25.76 -6.74
C VAL A 510 4.37 25.90 -6.61
N ILE A 511 3.75 25.13 -5.70
CA ILE A 511 2.29 24.94 -5.65
C ILE A 511 1.56 25.78 -4.59
N LEU A 512 2.20 26.17 -3.48
CA LEU A 512 1.58 26.94 -2.39
C LEU A 512 1.78 28.45 -2.59
N PRO A 513 0.89 29.31 -2.05
CA PRO A 513 1.10 30.76 -1.97
C PRO A 513 2.50 31.12 -1.47
N ARG A 514 3.04 32.24 -1.95
CA ARG A 514 4.36 32.75 -1.54
C ARG A 514 4.25 34.19 -1.09
N ALA A 515 4.94 34.53 -0.01
CA ALA A 515 5.04 35.89 0.52
C ALA A 515 6.50 36.19 0.92
N GLN A 516 6.81 37.44 1.25
CA GLN A 516 8.18 37.81 1.65
C GLN A 516 8.52 37.17 3.00
N ARG A 517 9.76 36.70 3.16
CA ARG A 517 10.20 35.96 4.37
C ARG A 517 9.90 36.72 5.67
N ASN A 518 10.05 38.04 5.67
CA ASN A 518 9.79 38.95 6.78
C ASN A 518 8.30 39.24 7.05
N GLU A 519 7.41 38.99 6.07
CA GLU A 519 5.96 39.17 6.18
C GLU A 519 5.24 37.89 6.66
N VAL A 520 5.90 36.73 6.62
CA VAL A 520 5.30 35.42 6.96
C VAL A 520 5.48 35.12 8.44
N GLU A 521 4.38 34.92 9.15
CA GLU A 521 4.43 34.42 10.52
C GLU A 521 4.90 32.97 10.59
N ARG A 522 5.69 32.62 11.63
CA ARG A 522 6.20 31.25 11.83
C ARG A 522 5.10 30.19 11.73
N HIS A 523 3.90 30.47 12.27
CA HIS A 523 2.80 29.51 12.29
C HIS A 523 2.24 29.18 10.89
N GLN A 524 2.37 30.11 9.94
CA GLN A 524 1.94 29.99 8.54
C GLN A 524 2.95 29.24 7.66
N LEU A 525 4.20 29.06 8.11
CA LEU A 525 5.17 28.29 7.36
C LEU A 525 4.76 26.81 7.28
N PRO A 526 4.81 26.16 6.10
CA PRO A 526 4.45 24.75 5.95
C PRO A 526 5.47 23.81 6.61
N PHE A 527 6.74 24.21 6.68
CA PHE A 527 7.87 23.50 7.30
C PHE A 527 8.85 24.52 7.91
N PRO A 528 9.83 24.13 8.76
CA PRO A 528 10.81 25.06 9.31
C PRO A 528 11.64 25.76 8.23
N ILE A 529 11.66 27.10 8.25
CA ILE A 529 12.51 27.96 7.42
C ILE A 529 13.10 29.03 8.33
N SER A 530 14.39 29.37 8.18
CA SER A 530 14.96 30.53 8.89
C SER A 530 14.31 31.81 8.39
N ILE A 531 13.84 32.66 9.31
CA ILE A 531 13.14 33.93 8.99
C ILE A 531 14.10 35.13 9.08
N HIS A 532 15.23 34.99 9.75
CA HIS A 532 16.21 36.07 9.86
C HIS A 532 16.92 36.25 8.52
N ASP A 533 17.07 37.51 8.09
CA ASP A 533 18.13 37.89 7.17
C ASP A 533 19.45 37.81 7.94
N ASP A 534 20.48 37.22 7.34
CA ASP A 534 21.82 37.25 7.93
C ASP A 534 22.31 38.71 7.90
N GLU A 535 22.39 39.35 9.07
CA GLU A 535 23.08 40.64 9.19
C GLU A 535 24.52 40.45 8.74
N GLU A 536 24.95 41.23 7.76
CA GLU A 536 26.30 41.19 7.20
C GLU A 536 27.30 41.41 8.35
N MET A 537 28.08 40.39 8.70
CA MET A 537 29.20 40.54 9.62
C MET A 537 30.35 41.27 8.91
N GLU A 538 30.16 42.57 8.67
CA GLU A 538 31.26 43.52 8.55
C GLU A 538 31.91 43.66 9.93
N GLY A 539 33.01 42.94 10.16
CA GLY A 539 33.72 42.91 11.44
C GLY A 539 35.09 42.28 11.29
N GLU A 540 36.11 43.12 11.22
CA GLU A 540 37.52 42.75 11.03
C GLU A 540 38.04 41.82 12.15
N ASP A 541 38.75 40.74 11.80
CA ASP A 541 40.06 40.48 12.41
C ASP A 541 40.98 39.67 11.49
N GLN A 542 42.28 39.97 11.51
CA GLN A 542 43.31 39.32 10.71
C GLN A 542 44.04 38.27 11.54
N GLY A 543 43.85 36.98 11.24
CA GLY A 543 44.48 35.90 12.00
C GLY A 543 44.58 34.58 11.26
N ALA A 544 45.46 34.49 10.27
CA ALA A 544 45.70 33.24 9.55
C ALA A 544 46.38 32.18 10.45
N VAL A 545 45.58 31.23 10.96
CA VAL A 545 46.08 29.97 11.52
C VAL A 545 45.27 28.82 10.93
N GLU A 546 45.84 28.12 9.96
CA GLU A 546 45.27 26.88 9.45
C GLU A 546 45.20 25.83 10.56
N ARG A 547 43.99 25.48 10.97
CA ARG A 547 43.69 24.24 11.70
C ARG A 547 42.58 23.51 10.94
N PRO A 548 42.77 22.25 10.52
CA PRO A 548 41.71 21.49 9.89
C PRO A 548 40.62 21.22 10.93
N PHE A 549 39.48 21.88 10.76
CA PHE A 549 38.32 21.73 11.64
C PHE A 549 37.63 20.40 11.33
N ILE A 550 38.05 19.33 12.01
CA ILE A 550 37.40 18.01 11.89
C ILE A 550 36.03 18.10 12.54
N THR A 551 34.99 18.06 11.70
CA THR A 551 33.58 18.10 12.10
C THR A 551 33.24 16.90 12.98
N ARG A 552 32.84 17.15 14.23
CA ARG A 552 32.25 16.13 15.12
C ARG A 552 30.75 16.36 15.31
N LEU A 553 29.98 15.37 14.85
CA LEU A 553 28.73 14.88 15.44
C LEU A 553 27.52 15.85 15.50
N ALA A 554 26.68 15.78 14.47
CA ALA A 554 25.25 16.11 14.54
C ALA A 554 24.40 14.82 14.50
N ALA A 555 24.56 13.94 15.50
CA ALA A 555 24.02 12.56 15.51
C ALA A 555 22.50 12.43 15.79
N ASP A 556 21.72 13.50 15.58
CA ASP A 556 20.32 13.61 16.02
C ASP A 556 19.37 14.20 14.94
N ALA A 557 19.84 14.43 13.72
CA ALA A 557 19.00 14.89 12.61
C ALA A 557 18.44 13.71 11.79
N GLU A 558 17.12 13.58 11.69
CA GLU A 558 16.46 12.57 10.83
C GLU A 558 16.45 12.95 9.33
N ASP A 559 17.14 14.02 8.97
CA ASP A 559 17.43 14.46 7.59
C ASP A 559 18.86 15.01 7.60
N GLU A 560 19.85 14.24 7.13
CA GLU A 560 21.10 14.83 6.62
C GLU A 560 20.80 15.52 5.28
N THR A 561 20.13 16.66 5.35
CA THR A 561 20.14 17.73 4.36
C THR A 561 19.48 18.97 4.96
N GLU A 562 20.23 19.70 5.79
CA GLU A 562 20.25 21.16 5.60
C GLU A 562 20.83 21.42 4.20
N LEU A 563 19.96 21.29 3.20
CA LEU A 563 20.19 21.96 1.94
C LEU A 563 20.11 23.45 2.29
N GLU A 564 21.27 24.12 2.35
CA GLU A 564 21.35 25.57 2.49
C GLU A 564 20.26 26.18 1.62
N SER A 565 19.34 26.94 2.22
CA SER A 565 18.23 27.47 1.43
C SER A 565 18.84 28.31 0.31
N LEU A 566 18.58 27.97 -0.95
CA LEU A 566 19.08 28.65 -2.17
C LEU A 566 18.56 30.10 -2.33
N ALA A 567 18.19 30.68 -1.20
CA ALA A 567 17.46 31.89 -0.96
C ALA A 567 18.37 32.87 -0.19
N ARG A 568 19.50 33.24 -0.81
CA ARG A 568 20.28 34.41 -0.38
C ARG A 568 19.52 35.68 -0.77
N GLY A 569 19.16 36.52 0.21
CA GLY A 569 18.64 37.88 0.04
C GLY A 569 17.28 38.02 -0.67
N ARG A 570 16.26 38.54 0.02
CA ARG A 570 14.92 38.88 -0.54
C ARG A 570 14.12 37.69 -1.10
N SER A 571 14.22 36.51 -0.50
CA SER A 571 13.50 35.31 -1.00
C SER A 571 12.01 35.31 -0.62
N LEU A 572 11.13 35.19 -1.63
CA LEU A 572 9.75 34.74 -1.43
C LEU A 572 9.73 33.28 -0.96
N VAL A 573 9.09 32.98 0.17
CA VAL A 573 8.98 31.65 0.79
C VAL A 573 7.55 31.10 0.67
N PRO A 574 7.32 29.77 0.68
CA PRO A 574 5.98 29.22 0.62
C PRO A 574 5.29 29.38 1.98
N CYS A 575 4.01 29.75 1.97
CA CYS A 575 3.24 30.05 3.17
C CYS A 575 1.79 29.53 3.06
N VAL A 576 1.15 29.38 4.22
CA VAL A 576 -0.23 28.91 4.37
C VAL A 576 -1.04 29.96 5.17
N PRO A 577 -1.22 31.18 4.64
CA PRO A 577 -1.74 32.31 5.43
C PRO A 577 -3.24 32.18 5.78
N TYR A 578 -3.98 31.31 5.08
CA TYR A 578 -5.44 31.21 5.13
C TYR A 578 -5.97 30.00 5.92
N GLY A 579 -5.18 29.47 6.86
CA GLY A 579 -5.60 28.41 7.80
C GLY A 579 -5.65 26.98 7.25
N MET A 580 -5.62 26.81 5.92
CA MET A 580 -5.61 25.52 5.22
C MET A 580 -4.64 25.54 4.03
N TYR A 581 -4.07 24.40 3.64
CA TYR A 581 -3.27 24.29 2.41
C TYR A 581 -4.14 24.52 1.16
N PHE A 582 -4.23 25.77 0.74
CA PHE A 582 -4.69 26.15 -0.59
C PHE A 582 -3.51 26.18 -1.57
N LEU A 583 -3.78 25.79 -2.81
CA LEU A 583 -2.85 25.93 -3.94
C LEU A 583 -2.88 27.36 -4.49
N ARG A 584 -1.82 27.76 -5.20
CA ARG A 584 -1.80 28.98 -5.99
C ARG A 584 -2.92 28.94 -7.05
N PRO A 585 -3.53 30.09 -7.39
CA PRO A 585 -4.68 30.14 -8.30
C PRO A 585 -4.45 29.38 -9.61
N LEU A 586 -5.39 28.48 -9.94
CA LEU A 586 -5.46 27.87 -11.26
C LEU A 586 -5.84 28.93 -12.31
N ARG A 587 -5.45 28.71 -13.57
CA ARG A 587 -5.94 29.54 -14.67
C ARG A 587 -7.38 29.14 -15.01
N PRO A 588 -8.33 30.08 -15.09
CA PRO A 588 -9.70 29.76 -15.46
C PRO A 588 -9.87 29.53 -16.97
N GLY A 589 -10.93 28.84 -17.37
CA GLY A 589 -11.38 28.67 -18.76
C GLY A 589 -10.44 27.84 -19.66
N VAL A 590 -9.61 26.96 -19.08
CA VAL A 590 -8.60 26.19 -19.81
C VAL A 590 -8.92 24.69 -19.85
N PRO A 591 -8.74 23.99 -20.99
CA PRO A 591 -9.08 22.57 -21.12
C PRO A 591 -8.13 21.61 -20.39
N VAL A 592 -7.04 22.13 -19.80
CA VAL A 592 -6.14 21.40 -18.91
C VAL A 592 -5.82 22.34 -17.74
N PRO A 593 -6.20 22.00 -16.50
CA PRO A 593 -5.97 22.86 -15.34
C PRO A 593 -4.47 23.02 -15.11
N ARG A 594 -4.07 24.22 -14.73
CA ARG A 594 -2.66 24.60 -14.60
C ARG A 594 -2.52 25.78 -13.67
N LEU A 595 -1.46 25.78 -12.86
CA LEU A 595 -1.14 26.91 -11.99
C LEU A 595 -0.93 28.18 -12.82
N SER A 596 -1.36 29.32 -12.28
CA SER A 596 -1.02 30.64 -12.80
C SER A 596 0.51 30.81 -12.80
N ALA A 597 1.06 31.32 -13.90
CA ALA A 597 2.50 31.21 -14.13
C ALA A 597 3.30 32.25 -13.34
N ASP A 598 4.18 31.75 -12.48
CA ASP A 598 5.42 32.41 -12.09
C ASP A 598 6.59 31.60 -12.62
N LYS A 599 7.79 32.19 -12.67
CA LYS A 599 9.04 31.55 -13.13
C LYS A 599 9.62 30.53 -12.12
N VAL A 600 8.77 29.76 -11.44
CA VAL A 600 9.15 28.77 -10.43
C VAL A 600 8.84 27.36 -10.95
N GLY A 601 9.80 26.46 -10.85
CA GLY A 601 9.64 25.07 -11.25
C GLY A 601 10.54 24.13 -10.46
N LEU A 602 10.36 22.83 -10.65
CA LEU A 602 11.14 21.80 -10.00
C LEU A 602 12.50 21.59 -10.68
N SER A 603 13.54 21.36 -9.89
CA SER A 603 14.79 20.77 -10.32
C SER A 603 14.58 19.36 -10.89
N GLU A 604 15.44 18.93 -11.83
CA GLU A 604 15.32 17.59 -12.44
C GLU A 604 15.45 16.47 -11.39
N ARG A 605 16.23 16.69 -10.31
CA ARG A 605 16.35 15.73 -9.19
C ARG A 605 15.01 15.55 -8.46
N SER A 606 14.35 16.64 -8.08
CA SER A 606 13.04 16.58 -7.41
C SER A 606 11.94 16.09 -8.34
N PHE A 607 11.98 16.48 -9.62
CA PHE A 607 11.09 15.95 -10.65
C PHE A 607 11.24 14.43 -10.79
N GLN A 608 12.46 13.93 -10.96
CA GLN A 608 12.74 12.49 -11.08
C GLN A 608 12.34 11.72 -9.82
N TYR A 609 12.58 12.28 -8.63
CA TYR A 609 12.13 11.69 -7.36
C TYR A 609 10.60 11.57 -7.29
N LEU A 610 9.88 12.64 -7.60
CA LEU A 610 8.41 12.69 -7.52
C LEU A 610 7.75 11.80 -8.58
N PHE A 611 8.21 11.83 -9.83
CA PHE A 611 7.61 11.09 -10.93
C PHE A 611 8.17 9.67 -11.12
N GLY A 612 9.30 9.34 -10.51
CA GLY A 612 10.08 8.12 -10.78
C GLY A 612 10.72 8.10 -12.18
N LYS A 613 10.72 9.23 -12.89
CA LYS A 613 11.14 9.41 -14.28
C LYS A 613 11.61 10.83 -14.55
N THR A 614 12.60 10.97 -15.42
CA THR A 614 13.02 12.27 -15.95
C THR A 614 11.91 12.90 -16.81
N LYS A 615 11.97 14.22 -17.00
CA LYS A 615 11.03 14.94 -17.87
C LYS A 615 11.07 14.42 -19.31
N THR A 616 12.26 14.09 -19.81
CA THR A 616 12.48 13.50 -21.15
C THR A 616 11.88 12.11 -21.30
N GLU A 617 11.95 11.26 -20.28
CA GLU A 617 11.28 9.96 -20.29
C GLU A 617 9.76 10.11 -20.31
N ILE A 618 9.19 11.05 -19.56
CA ILE A 618 7.74 11.34 -19.61
C ILE A 618 7.34 11.85 -21.00
N LEU A 619 8.10 12.78 -21.59
CA LEU A 619 7.88 13.23 -22.97
C LEU A 619 7.92 12.06 -23.95
N THR A 620 8.94 11.19 -23.88
CA THR A 620 9.04 9.99 -24.70
C THR A 620 7.88 9.02 -24.46
N LEU A 621 7.38 8.91 -23.23
CA LEU A 621 6.24 8.08 -22.90
C LEU A 621 4.95 8.64 -23.51
N PHE A 622 4.72 9.96 -23.46
CA PHE A 622 3.57 10.60 -24.10
C PHE A 622 3.66 10.63 -25.64
N LEU A 623 4.87 10.72 -26.20
CA LEU A 623 5.09 10.65 -27.64
C LEU A 623 4.91 9.22 -28.17
N SER A 624 5.40 8.20 -27.44
CA SER A 624 5.13 6.79 -27.76
C SER A 624 3.68 6.37 -27.44
N SER A 625 3.01 7.03 -26.47
CA SER A 625 1.57 6.82 -26.20
C SER A 625 0.65 7.37 -27.29
N LYS A 626 1.16 8.08 -28.31
CA LYS A 626 0.42 8.26 -29.58
C LYS A 626 0.11 6.91 -30.27
N VAL A 627 0.76 5.82 -29.88
CA VAL A 627 0.45 4.45 -30.29
C VAL A 627 -0.58 3.77 -29.37
N SER A 628 -0.73 4.21 -28.11
CA SER A 628 -1.76 3.70 -27.18
C SER A 628 -3.07 4.47 -27.33
N ILE A 629 -3.67 4.35 -28.50
CA ILE A 629 -5.02 4.86 -28.78
C ILE A 629 -6.00 4.19 -27.80
N PRO A 630 -6.94 4.93 -27.15
CA PRO A 630 -7.97 4.35 -26.31
C PRO A 630 -8.67 3.19 -27.01
N ARG A 631 -8.78 2.07 -26.31
CA ARG A 631 -9.39 0.85 -26.84
C ARG A 631 -10.90 1.00 -26.80
N ASP A 632 -11.55 0.58 -27.87
CA ASP A 632 -13.01 0.51 -27.95
C ASP A 632 -13.54 -0.35 -26.78
N PRO A 633 -14.56 0.12 -26.04
CA PRO A 633 -15.03 -0.51 -24.80
C PRO A 633 -15.63 -1.90 -25.03
N THR A 634 -16.09 -2.22 -26.25
CA THR A 634 -16.62 -3.55 -26.58
C THR A 634 -15.54 -4.63 -26.71
N ARG A 635 -14.25 -4.23 -26.83
CA ARG A 635 -13.16 -5.18 -27.09
C ARG A 635 -12.96 -6.16 -25.94
N LEU A 636 -12.84 -7.43 -26.29
CA LEU A 636 -12.67 -8.54 -25.34
C LEU A 636 -11.22 -8.67 -24.89
N HIS A 637 -10.99 -9.11 -23.65
CA HIS A 637 -9.66 -9.45 -23.13
C HIS A 637 -9.19 -10.85 -23.60
N ASN A 638 -9.30 -11.11 -24.90
CA ASN A 638 -9.08 -12.41 -25.54
C ASN A 638 -7.63 -12.95 -25.52
N ARG A 639 -6.74 -12.30 -24.76
CA ARG A 639 -5.36 -12.72 -24.49
C ARG A 639 -5.13 -13.10 -23.01
N THR A 640 -6.15 -12.97 -22.17
CA THR A 640 -6.10 -13.36 -20.75
C THR A 640 -6.56 -14.81 -20.60
N ARG A 641 -5.96 -15.55 -19.67
CA ARG A 641 -6.44 -16.89 -19.27
C ARG A 641 -7.83 -16.78 -18.66
N GLN A 642 -8.76 -17.59 -19.14
CA GLN A 642 -10.12 -17.64 -18.61
C GLN A 642 -10.15 -18.33 -17.25
N ARG A 643 -11.09 -17.93 -16.39
CA ARG A 643 -11.37 -18.61 -15.12
C ARG A 643 -12.19 -19.87 -15.38
N LEU A 644 -11.83 -20.96 -14.71
CA LEU A 644 -12.60 -22.19 -14.72
C LEU A 644 -13.88 -21.99 -13.88
N MET A 645 -15.02 -22.40 -14.44
CA MET A 645 -16.32 -22.45 -13.75
C MET A 645 -16.24 -23.44 -12.57
N ASP A 646 -17.09 -23.22 -11.58
CA ASP A 646 -17.35 -24.22 -10.54
C ASP A 646 -18.04 -25.46 -11.17
N PRO A 647 -17.85 -26.67 -10.62
CA PRO A 647 -18.52 -27.87 -11.12
C PRO A 647 -20.05 -27.71 -11.00
N PRO A 648 -20.85 -28.18 -11.97
CA PRO A 648 -22.30 -28.19 -11.83
C PRO A 648 -22.77 -28.99 -10.60
N ASP A 649 -23.89 -28.56 -10.01
CA ASP A 649 -24.57 -29.33 -8.98
C ASP A 649 -25.03 -30.67 -9.56
N ALA A 650 -24.81 -31.76 -8.82
CA ALA A 650 -25.26 -33.10 -9.20
C ALA A 650 -26.79 -33.14 -9.43
N ALA A 651 -27.56 -32.25 -8.81
CA ALA A 651 -29.00 -32.10 -9.02
C ALA A 651 -29.40 -31.58 -10.42
N GLU A 652 -28.51 -30.91 -11.16
CA GLU A 652 -28.81 -30.42 -12.51
C GLU A 652 -28.79 -31.54 -13.59
N GLY A 653 -28.15 -32.66 -13.29
CA GLY A 653 -27.93 -33.76 -14.23
C GLY A 653 -26.79 -33.50 -15.24
N SER A 654 -26.19 -34.57 -15.74
CA SER A 654 -25.12 -34.52 -16.76
C SER A 654 -25.64 -34.95 -18.13
N SER A 655 -25.14 -34.30 -19.19
CA SER A 655 -25.30 -34.76 -20.58
C SER A 655 -24.48 -36.02 -20.88
N PHE A 656 -23.60 -36.40 -19.94
CA PHE A 656 -22.72 -37.55 -20.00
C PHE A 656 -23.23 -38.69 -19.11
N ALA A 657 -22.83 -39.89 -19.47
CA ALA A 657 -23.27 -41.14 -18.84
C ALA A 657 -22.17 -42.20 -19.11
N LEU A 658 -20.94 -41.88 -18.75
CA LEU A 658 -19.75 -42.70 -18.88
C LEU A 658 -19.58 -43.59 -17.63
N GLU A 659 -19.86 -43.05 -16.45
CA GLU A 659 -19.80 -43.77 -15.16
C GLU A 659 -20.77 -44.94 -15.14
N THR A 660 -22.01 -44.69 -15.56
CA THR A 660 -23.05 -45.72 -15.76
C THR A 660 -22.71 -46.76 -16.85
N LYS A 661 -21.64 -46.55 -17.61
CA LYS A 661 -21.09 -47.50 -18.60
C LYS A 661 -19.78 -48.15 -18.15
N GLY A 662 -19.37 -47.97 -16.90
CA GLY A 662 -18.15 -48.56 -16.33
C GLY A 662 -16.86 -47.81 -16.67
N HIS A 663 -16.95 -46.52 -17.03
CA HIS A 663 -15.80 -45.65 -17.22
C HIS A 663 -15.63 -44.73 -16.01
N ASP A 664 -14.40 -44.58 -15.52
CA ASP A 664 -14.10 -43.72 -14.39
C ASP A 664 -12.87 -42.83 -14.67
N LEU A 665 -12.72 -41.76 -13.90
CA LEU A 665 -11.53 -40.94 -13.86
C LEU A 665 -10.55 -41.57 -12.85
N GLY A 666 -9.33 -41.88 -13.28
CA GLY A 666 -8.33 -42.42 -12.35
C GLY A 666 -8.05 -41.47 -11.18
N PRO A 667 -7.55 -41.99 -10.04
CA PRO A 667 -7.15 -41.17 -8.91
C PRO A 667 -6.09 -40.13 -9.33
N PRO A 668 -5.85 -39.09 -8.51
CA PRO A 668 -4.70 -38.21 -8.67
C PRO A 668 -3.40 -39.01 -8.89
N ILE A 669 -2.54 -38.51 -9.77
CA ILE A 669 -1.19 -39.06 -9.93
C ILE A 669 -0.39 -38.59 -8.71
N CYS A 670 -0.44 -39.38 -7.64
CA CYS A 670 0.43 -39.22 -6.48
C CYS A 670 1.80 -39.81 -6.80
N ASP A 671 2.86 -39.12 -6.35
CA ASP A 671 4.18 -39.70 -6.23
C ASP A 671 4.11 -40.79 -5.14
N ASP A 672 4.62 -42.00 -5.40
CA ASP A 672 4.46 -43.13 -4.48
C ASP A 672 5.45 -43.10 -3.30
N GLY A 673 6.37 -42.12 -3.30
CA GLY A 673 6.82 -41.38 -2.11
C GLY A 673 7.02 -42.21 -0.86
N SER A 674 7.74 -43.34 -0.97
CA SER A 674 7.89 -44.35 0.09
C SER A 674 8.58 -43.87 1.38
N ASP A 675 8.98 -42.60 1.41
CA ASP A 675 9.63 -41.84 2.47
C ASP A 675 8.74 -40.71 3.06
N ILE A 676 7.55 -40.46 2.51
CA ILE A 676 6.63 -39.40 2.96
C ILE A 676 5.53 -39.98 3.84
N ALA A 677 5.58 -39.69 5.14
CA ALA A 677 4.49 -39.99 6.06
C ALA A 677 3.31 -39.02 5.83
N MET A 678 2.39 -39.42 4.95
CA MET A 678 1.10 -38.75 4.74
C MET A 678 0.39 -38.50 6.07
N SER A 679 -0.04 -37.25 6.29
CA SER A 679 -0.96 -36.92 7.38
C SER A 679 -2.40 -36.87 6.85
N ASP A 680 -3.36 -37.38 7.62
CA ASP A 680 -4.78 -37.56 7.24
C ASP A 680 -5.54 -36.25 6.89
N GLN A 681 -4.86 -35.10 6.80
CA GLN A 681 -5.42 -33.78 6.51
C GLN A 681 -5.12 -33.25 5.09
N GLU A 682 -4.25 -33.89 4.31
CA GLU A 682 -3.93 -33.45 2.93
C GLU A 682 -4.76 -34.15 1.83
N GLU A 683 -5.58 -35.13 2.17
CA GLU A 683 -6.23 -36.04 1.20
C GLU A 683 -7.52 -35.50 0.54
N GLN A 684 -7.94 -34.26 0.83
CA GLN A 684 -9.36 -33.88 0.71
C GLN A 684 -9.72 -32.71 -0.25
N ASP A 685 -8.83 -32.30 -1.17
CA ASP A 685 -9.14 -31.22 -2.13
C ASP A 685 -8.68 -31.54 -3.58
N ASP A 686 -9.11 -32.70 -4.12
CA ASP A 686 -8.92 -33.02 -5.54
C ASP A 686 -9.90 -32.21 -6.43
N PRO A 687 -9.43 -31.26 -7.27
CA PRO A 687 -10.31 -30.41 -8.08
C PRO A 687 -11.09 -31.16 -9.18
N LEU A 688 -10.78 -32.45 -9.40
CA LEU A 688 -11.49 -33.36 -10.30
C LEU A 688 -12.32 -34.43 -9.58
N GLY A 689 -12.34 -34.45 -8.23
CA GLY A 689 -12.95 -35.51 -7.41
C GLY A 689 -14.49 -35.59 -7.45
N THR A 690 -15.16 -34.79 -8.27
CA THR A 690 -16.64 -34.76 -8.39
C THR A 690 -17.20 -35.76 -9.40
N GLY A 691 -16.40 -36.73 -9.87
CA GLY A 691 -16.77 -37.71 -10.90
C GLY A 691 -16.48 -37.27 -12.34
N LEU A 692 -16.23 -38.27 -13.18
CA LEU A 692 -16.00 -38.16 -14.62
C LEU A 692 -17.15 -37.45 -15.34
N ASP A 693 -18.39 -37.87 -15.12
CA ASP A 693 -19.55 -37.34 -15.86
C ASP A 693 -19.87 -35.89 -15.47
N ASN A 694 -19.59 -35.47 -14.24
CA ASN A 694 -19.73 -34.09 -13.80
C ASN A 694 -18.61 -33.18 -14.35
N GLN A 695 -17.35 -33.64 -14.28
CA GLN A 695 -16.24 -32.87 -14.85
C GLN A 695 -16.31 -32.78 -16.39
N MET A 696 -16.89 -33.78 -17.07
CA MET A 696 -17.19 -33.71 -18.50
C MET A 696 -18.25 -32.65 -18.83
N GLU A 697 -19.32 -32.56 -18.04
CA GLU A 697 -20.34 -31.51 -18.16
C GLU A 697 -19.75 -30.12 -17.90
N ARG A 698 -18.97 -29.96 -16.82
CA ARG A 698 -18.19 -28.74 -16.51
C ARG A 698 -17.30 -28.32 -17.69
N CYS A 699 -16.52 -29.25 -18.23
CA CYS A 699 -15.60 -29.01 -19.34
C CYS A 699 -16.35 -28.62 -20.63
N PHE A 700 -17.51 -29.22 -20.89
CA PHE A 700 -18.32 -28.92 -22.06
C PHE A 700 -19.04 -27.57 -21.94
N ARG A 701 -19.55 -27.21 -20.76
CA ARG A 701 -20.11 -25.86 -20.47
C ARG A 701 -19.04 -24.77 -20.58
N GLN A 702 -17.84 -25.00 -20.04
CA GLN A 702 -16.71 -24.08 -20.12
C GLN A 702 -16.30 -23.80 -21.58
N PHE A 703 -16.30 -24.82 -22.45
CA PHE A 703 -15.93 -24.69 -23.86
C PHE A 703 -16.71 -23.59 -24.58
N PHE A 704 -18.03 -23.45 -24.33
CA PHE A 704 -18.85 -22.44 -24.98
C PHE A 704 -18.45 -21.02 -24.53
N ARG A 705 -18.31 -20.78 -23.22
CA ARG A 705 -17.88 -19.49 -22.66
C ARG A 705 -16.49 -19.10 -23.16
N ASP A 706 -15.53 -20.02 -23.09
CA ASP A 706 -14.15 -19.77 -23.53
C ASP A 706 -14.09 -19.43 -25.02
N THR A 707 -14.80 -20.19 -25.86
CA THR A 707 -14.78 -19.99 -27.31
C THR A 707 -15.26 -18.58 -27.68
N VAL A 708 -16.35 -18.11 -27.07
CA VAL A 708 -16.89 -16.75 -27.29
C VAL A 708 -15.99 -15.66 -26.69
N LYS A 709 -15.53 -15.79 -25.43
CA LYS A 709 -14.64 -14.80 -24.79
C LYS A 709 -13.28 -14.65 -25.50
N LEU A 710 -12.83 -15.70 -26.19
CA LEU A 710 -11.59 -15.73 -26.95
C LEU A 710 -11.75 -15.31 -28.43
N VAL A 711 -12.95 -14.90 -28.87
CA VAL A 711 -13.20 -14.34 -30.20
C VAL A 711 -12.17 -13.23 -30.52
N PRO A 712 -11.59 -13.21 -31.74
CA PRO A 712 -10.66 -12.17 -32.17
C PRO A 712 -11.21 -10.75 -31.97
N ASN A 713 -10.30 -9.79 -31.84
CA ASN A 713 -10.63 -8.36 -31.91
C ASN A 713 -10.15 -7.79 -33.25
N ARG A 714 -10.82 -6.75 -33.77
CA ARG A 714 -10.38 -6.03 -34.97
C ARG A 714 -8.97 -5.43 -34.78
N ARG A 715 -8.19 -5.34 -35.86
CA ARG A 715 -6.74 -4.99 -35.81
C ARG A 715 -6.44 -3.65 -35.12
N HIS A 716 -7.29 -2.64 -35.30
CA HIS A 716 -7.09 -1.29 -34.74
C HIS A 716 -7.77 -1.14 -33.39
N ALA A 717 -7.13 -0.44 -32.44
CA ALA A 717 -7.62 -0.31 -31.07
C ALA A 717 -9.00 0.34 -30.93
N LYS A 718 -9.36 1.29 -31.82
CA LYS A 718 -10.70 1.93 -31.86
C LYS A 718 -11.79 1.09 -32.54
N ALA A 719 -11.46 -0.06 -33.08
CA ALA A 719 -12.45 -0.91 -33.74
C ALA A 719 -13.03 -1.90 -32.71
N ALA A 720 -14.36 -2.02 -32.71
CA ALA A 720 -15.11 -2.94 -31.87
C ALA A 720 -14.63 -4.41 -31.94
N SER A 721 -15.11 -5.22 -30.99
CA SER A 721 -14.97 -6.67 -31.06
C SER A 721 -15.63 -7.24 -32.33
N TYR A 722 -15.17 -8.40 -32.80
CA TYR A 722 -15.96 -9.17 -33.77
C TYR A 722 -17.15 -9.88 -33.11
N CYS A 723 -17.15 -10.06 -31.79
CA CYS A 723 -18.30 -10.57 -31.05
C CYS A 723 -19.36 -9.48 -30.84
N ALA A 724 -20.63 -9.81 -31.08
CA ALA A 724 -21.79 -8.95 -30.85
C ALA A 724 -22.35 -9.06 -29.42
N ILE A 725 -22.08 -10.16 -28.72
CA ILE A 725 -22.62 -10.42 -27.37
C ILE A 725 -22.04 -9.40 -26.37
N PRO A 726 -22.89 -8.68 -25.60
CA PRO A 726 -22.47 -7.76 -24.54
C PRO A 726 -21.59 -8.44 -23.47
N LYS A 727 -20.68 -7.67 -22.85
CA LYS A 727 -19.65 -8.20 -21.92
C LYS A 727 -20.23 -8.87 -20.67
N ASP A 728 -21.30 -8.29 -20.16
CA ASP A 728 -22.14 -8.76 -19.05
C ASP A 728 -22.81 -10.11 -19.38
N GLN A 729 -23.20 -10.34 -20.64
CA GLN A 729 -23.88 -11.56 -21.09
C GLN A 729 -22.91 -12.70 -21.48
N LEU A 730 -21.60 -12.47 -21.47
CA LEU A 730 -20.59 -13.49 -21.85
C LEU A 730 -20.54 -14.70 -20.89
N GLU A 731 -21.00 -14.56 -19.65
CA GLU A 731 -21.13 -15.69 -18.72
C GLU A 731 -22.37 -16.55 -19.00
N GLU A 732 -23.36 -16.04 -19.74
CA GLU A 732 -24.61 -16.73 -20.05
C GLU A 732 -24.52 -17.54 -21.36
N THR A 733 -23.34 -17.59 -21.99
CA THR A 733 -23.10 -18.36 -23.21
C THR A 733 -23.24 -19.87 -22.95
N THR A 734 -24.15 -20.52 -23.68
CA THR A 734 -24.41 -21.97 -23.59
C THR A 734 -24.46 -22.63 -24.97
N ILE A 735 -24.86 -23.90 -25.04
CA ILE A 735 -25.05 -24.64 -26.28
C ILE A 735 -26.04 -23.97 -27.25
N THR A 736 -27.03 -23.21 -26.76
CA THR A 736 -28.03 -22.53 -27.59
C THR A 736 -27.40 -21.48 -28.50
N THR A 737 -26.37 -20.77 -28.02
CA THR A 737 -25.56 -19.81 -28.80
C THR A 737 -24.92 -20.48 -30.03
N PHE A 738 -24.51 -21.74 -29.91
CA PHE A 738 -23.86 -22.54 -30.97
C PHE A 738 -24.85 -23.33 -31.85
N GLN A 739 -26.13 -23.37 -31.45
CA GLN A 739 -27.25 -23.88 -32.25
C GLN A 739 -27.96 -22.76 -33.02
N ASN A 740 -27.84 -21.50 -32.59
CA ASN A 740 -28.39 -20.36 -33.30
C ASN A 740 -27.69 -20.17 -34.67
N ILE A 741 -28.46 -20.25 -35.75
CA ILE A 741 -27.97 -20.01 -37.12
C ILE A 741 -27.97 -18.53 -37.52
N ASN A 742 -28.56 -17.65 -36.70
CA ASN A 742 -28.52 -16.21 -36.89
C ASN A 742 -27.21 -15.65 -36.35
N LEU A 743 -26.19 -15.56 -37.22
CA LEU A 743 -24.85 -15.22 -36.78
C LEU A 743 -24.69 -13.74 -36.35
N CYS A 744 -25.65 -12.85 -36.69
CA CYS A 744 -25.71 -11.48 -36.18
C CYS A 744 -25.71 -11.44 -34.64
N ASP A 745 -26.41 -12.37 -33.99
CA ASP A 745 -26.58 -12.39 -32.53
C ASP A 745 -25.26 -12.72 -31.81
N THR A 746 -24.31 -13.35 -32.50
CA THR A 746 -22.99 -13.70 -31.95
C THR A 746 -21.85 -12.83 -32.51
N PHE A 747 -21.95 -12.34 -33.75
CA PHE A 747 -20.87 -11.66 -34.46
C PHE A 747 -21.29 -10.38 -35.20
N ASN A 748 -20.51 -9.31 -35.01
CA ASN A 748 -20.60 -8.07 -35.77
C ASN A 748 -20.06 -8.18 -37.21
N ASP A 749 -19.17 -9.15 -37.46
CA ASP A 749 -18.61 -9.51 -38.78
C ASP A 749 -17.93 -10.88 -38.66
N VAL A 750 -18.20 -11.78 -39.59
CA VAL A 750 -17.73 -13.18 -39.55
C VAL A 750 -17.64 -13.78 -40.96
N GLN A 751 -16.69 -14.69 -41.14
CA GLN A 751 -16.53 -15.52 -42.33
C GLN A 751 -17.13 -16.90 -42.08
N TRP A 752 -18.00 -17.39 -42.97
CA TRP A 752 -18.67 -18.68 -42.84
C TRP A 752 -18.46 -19.58 -44.07
N HIS A 753 -18.39 -20.88 -43.83
CA HIS A 753 -18.33 -21.93 -44.85
C HIS A 753 -19.19 -23.12 -44.40
N VAL A 754 -19.89 -23.81 -45.30
CA VAL A 754 -20.64 -25.03 -44.96
C VAL A 754 -19.67 -26.20 -45.05
N ALA A 755 -19.27 -26.72 -43.90
CA ALA A 755 -18.24 -27.73 -43.78
C ALA A 755 -18.62 -29.04 -44.46
N SER A 756 -17.65 -29.70 -45.08
CA SER A 756 -17.73 -31.14 -45.32
C SER A 756 -17.71 -31.90 -43.99
N SER A 757 -18.14 -33.16 -44.01
CA SER A 757 -18.05 -34.06 -42.84
C SER A 757 -16.61 -34.19 -42.31
N GLU A 758 -15.63 -34.10 -43.20
CA GLU A 758 -14.20 -34.14 -42.87
C GLU A 758 -13.71 -32.83 -42.24
N GLU A 759 -14.10 -31.67 -42.78
CA GLU A 759 -13.75 -30.36 -42.22
C GLU A 759 -14.37 -30.16 -40.82
N TRP A 760 -15.63 -30.60 -40.64
CA TRP A 760 -16.30 -30.57 -39.33
C TRP A 760 -15.60 -31.49 -38.31
N ARG A 761 -15.15 -32.67 -38.78
CA ARG A 761 -14.41 -33.61 -37.95
C ARG A 761 -13.02 -33.09 -37.59
N GLN A 762 -12.30 -32.50 -38.54
CA GLN A 762 -10.97 -31.91 -38.31
C GLN A 762 -11.03 -30.77 -37.29
N SER A 763 -12.05 -29.90 -37.34
CA SER A 763 -12.21 -28.84 -36.32
C SER A 763 -12.44 -29.42 -34.93
N PHE A 764 -13.32 -30.43 -34.80
CA PHE A 764 -13.49 -31.17 -33.54
C PHE A 764 -12.17 -31.81 -33.07
N ASP A 765 -11.44 -32.46 -33.96
CA ASP A 765 -10.18 -33.13 -33.62
C ASP A 765 -9.09 -32.14 -33.18
N HIS A 766 -9.16 -30.87 -33.60
CA HIS A 766 -8.29 -29.79 -33.12
C HIS A 766 -8.76 -29.15 -31.80
N LEU A 767 -10.07 -29.08 -31.53
CA LEU A 767 -10.63 -28.53 -30.29
C LEU A 767 -10.53 -29.51 -29.11
N TRP A 768 -10.65 -30.81 -29.41
CA TRP A 768 -10.69 -31.92 -28.48
C TRP A 768 -9.67 -32.99 -28.91
N PRO A 769 -8.36 -32.79 -28.69
CA PRO A 769 -7.35 -33.78 -29.09
C PRO A 769 -7.61 -35.14 -28.41
N PRO A 770 -7.25 -36.27 -29.05
CA PRO A 770 -7.25 -37.56 -28.37
C PRO A 770 -6.18 -37.60 -27.28
N LYS A 771 -6.27 -38.59 -26.37
CA LYS A 771 -5.25 -38.83 -25.33
C LYS A 771 -3.86 -38.93 -25.98
N ASP A 772 -2.85 -38.45 -25.24
CA ASP A 772 -1.43 -38.45 -25.62
C ASP A 772 -1.04 -37.54 -26.80
N VAL A 773 -2.00 -36.83 -27.42
CA VAL A 773 -1.72 -35.81 -28.45
C VAL A 773 -1.73 -34.41 -27.83
N LYS A 774 -0.56 -33.98 -27.32
CA LYS A 774 -0.32 -32.61 -26.85
C LYS A 774 -0.01 -31.69 -28.05
N LYS A 775 -0.41 -30.41 -27.97
CA LYS A 775 -0.10 -29.42 -29.02
C LYS A 775 1.26 -28.76 -28.74
N GLU A 776 2.20 -28.92 -29.65
CA GLU A 776 3.54 -28.33 -29.53
C GLU A 776 3.64 -26.94 -30.20
N GLY A 777 4.51 -26.07 -29.65
CA GLY A 777 4.80 -24.75 -30.20
C GLY A 777 3.87 -23.62 -29.72
N ILE A 778 3.86 -22.50 -30.46
CA ILE A 778 3.12 -21.29 -30.08
C ILE A 778 1.64 -21.44 -30.45
N VAL A 779 0.85 -22.02 -29.55
CA VAL A 779 -0.59 -22.18 -29.72
C VAL A 779 -1.38 -20.93 -29.30
N GLN A 780 -2.14 -20.38 -30.24
CA GLN A 780 -2.98 -19.21 -30.01
C GLN A 780 -4.33 -19.62 -29.40
N ASN A 781 -4.79 -18.87 -28.39
CA ASN A 781 -6.05 -19.06 -27.66
C ASN A 781 -6.17 -20.34 -26.81
N TYR A 782 -5.60 -21.49 -27.21
CA TYR A 782 -5.69 -22.74 -26.43
C TYR A 782 -5.22 -22.62 -24.98
N ASN A 783 -4.01 -22.11 -24.73
CA ASN A 783 -3.49 -21.93 -23.36
C ASN A 783 -4.27 -20.91 -22.50
N ASN A 784 -5.13 -20.10 -23.14
CA ASN A 784 -6.00 -19.16 -22.45
C ASN A 784 -7.39 -19.76 -22.17
N ALA A 785 -7.77 -20.87 -22.82
CA ALA A 785 -9.04 -21.55 -22.60
C ALA A 785 -8.93 -22.48 -21.38
N ALA A 786 -9.76 -22.25 -20.37
CA ALA A 786 -9.83 -23.09 -19.18
C ALA A 786 -10.34 -24.50 -19.50
N TYR A 787 -11.27 -24.65 -20.47
CA TYR A 787 -11.79 -25.95 -20.89
C TYR A 787 -10.67 -26.85 -21.43
N TYR A 788 -9.69 -26.27 -22.14
CA TYR A 788 -8.64 -27.04 -22.80
C TYR A 788 -7.66 -27.62 -21.77
N GLY A 789 -7.26 -26.81 -20.77
CA GLY A 789 -6.46 -27.30 -19.66
C GLY A 789 -7.18 -28.31 -18.77
N LEU A 790 -8.50 -28.16 -18.59
CA LEU A 790 -9.32 -29.17 -17.89
C LEU A 790 -9.37 -30.48 -18.68
N TRP A 791 -9.59 -30.43 -20.00
CA TRP A 791 -9.58 -31.62 -20.87
C TRP A 791 -8.23 -32.35 -20.85
N GLU A 792 -7.11 -31.63 -20.93
CA GLU A 792 -5.77 -32.24 -20.83
C GLU A 792 -5.58 -32.94 -19.48
N ALA A 793 -5.88 -32.27 -18.35
CA ALA A 793 -5.76 -32.86 -17.02
C ALA A 793 -6.67 -34.08 -16.80
N MET A 794 -7.91 -34.03 -17.30
CA MET A 794 -8.82 -35.18 -17.25
C MET A 794 -8.30 -36.34 -18.11
N THR A 795 -7.92 -36.10 -19.37
CA THR A 795 -7.42 -37.16 -20.25
C THR A 795 -6.11 -37.79 -19.78
N GLU A 796 -5.30 -37.10 -18.99
CA GLU A 796 -4.11 -37.66 -18.34
C GLU A 796 -4.50 -38.78 -17.36
N ARG A 797 -5.55 -38.58 -16.54
CA ARG A 797 -6.09 -39.56 -15.58
C ARG A 797 -7.04 -40.62 -16.17
N MET A 798 -7.60 -40.40 -17.35
CA MET A 798 -8.44 -41.42 -18.02
C MET A 798 -7.60 -42.57 -18.59
N THR A 799 -8.13 -43.80 -18.59
CA THR A 799 -7.61 -44.85 -19.47
C THR A 799 -7.81 -44.49 -20.94
N LYS A 800 -7.13 -45.18 -21.87
CA LYS A 800 -7.27 -44.91 -23.30
C LYS A 800 -8.70 -45.17 -23.78
N GLU A 801 -9.31 -46.25 -23.31
CA GLU A 801 -10.69 -46.67 -23.59
C GLU A 801 -11.69 -45.62 -23.07
N THR A 802 -11.46 -45.11 -21.86
CA THR A 802 -12.30 -44.06 -21.25
C THR A 802 -12.15 -42.72 -21.99
N ALA A 803 -10.93 -42.32 -22.36
CA ALA A 803 -10.71 -41.11 -23.15
C ALA A 803 -11.37 -41.20 -24.53
N GLU A 804 -11.30 -42.35 -25.19
CA GLU A 804 -12.00 -42.61 -26.47
C GLU A 804 -13.53 -42.57 -26.29
N ALA A 805 -14.08 -43.13 -25.21
CA ALA A 805 -15.51 -43.09 -24.90
C ALA A 805 -16.01 -41.67 -24.57
N ALA A 806 -15.27 -40.93 -23.73
CA ALA A 806 -15.55 -39.54 -23.38
C ALA A 806 -15.56 -38.64 -24.63
N ARG A 807 -14.54 -38.79 -25.48
CA ARG A 807 -14.42 -38.09 -26.76
C ARG A 807 -15.50 -38.47 -27.76
N LYS A 808 -15.98 -39.73 -27.74
CA LYS A 808 -17.12 -40.18 -28.55
C LYS A 808 -18.45 -39.59 -28.06
N SER A 809 -18.61 -39.37 -26.76
CA SER A 809 -19.76 -38.63 -26.18
C SER A 809 -19.70 -37.15 -26.53
N LEU A 810 -18.54 -36.48 -26.36
CA LEU A 810 -18.32 -35.11 -26.83
C LEU A 810 -18.63 -34.95 -28.32
N TRP A 811 -18.21 -35.89 -29.17
CA TRP A 811 -18.52 -35.85 -30.60
C TRP A 811 -20.03 -35.91 -30.90
N ARG A 812 -20.84 -36.59 -30.07
CA ARG A 812 -22.31 -36.59 -30.21
C ARG A 812 -22.92 -35.23 -29.85
N LEU A 813 -22.41 -34.56 -28.82
CA LEU A 813 -22.86 -33.24 -28.34
C LEU A 813 -22.25 -32.06 -29.12
N PHE A 814 -21.13 -32.28 -29.83
CA PHE A 814 -20.54 -31.35 -30.79
C PHE A 814 -21.19 -31.46 -32.19
N ASN A 815 -21.76 -32.63 -32.50
CA ASN A 815 -22.96 -32.70 -33.33
C ASN A 815 -24.15 -32.12 -32.52
N THR A 816 -25.31 -31.90 -33.12
CA THR A 816 -26.35 -30.94 -32.63
C THR A 816 -25.97 -29.46 -32.78
N LEU A 817 -24.73 -29.04 -32.51
CA LEU A 817 -24.27 -27.67 -32.85
C LEU A 817 -24.51 -27.39 -34.33
N GLU A 818 -24.89 -26.16 -34.68
CA GLU A 818 -25.10 -25.74 -36.08
C GLU A 818 -23.90 -24.96 -36.63
N TRP A 819 -23.08 -24.34 -35.76
CA TRP A 819 -21.81 -23.72 -36.12
C TRP A 819 -20.71 -23.97 -35.06
N ALA A 820 -19.45 -23.85 -35.49
CA ALA A 820 -18.26 -23.99 -34.65
C ALA A 820 -17.11 -23.12 -35.21
N PRO A 821 -16.09 -22.72 -34.43
CA PRO A 821 -14.92 -22.05 -34.98
C PRO A 821 -14.17 -22.95 -35.99
N ASN A 822 -13.52 -22.35 -36.99
CA ASN A 822 -12.59 -23.05 -37.88
C ASN A 822 -11.25 -23.26 -37.17
N ALA A 823 -11.25 -24.17 -36.18
CA ALA A 823 -10.08 -24.48 -35.37
C ALA A 823 -8.99 -25.19 -36.19
N ARG A 824 -7.74 -24.91 -35.84
CA ARG A 824 -6.53 -25.47 -36.46
C ARG A 824 -5.60 -25.98 -35.36
N CYS A 825 -4.54 -26.69 -35.73
CA CYS A 825 -3.53 -27.16 -34.77
C CYS A 825 -2.98 -26.00 -33.91
N ASP A 826 -2.71 -24.84 -34.52
CA ASP A 826 -2.05 -23.68 -33.90
C ASP A 826 -3.00 -22.62 -33.31
N ARG A 827 -4.32 -22.69 -33.57
CA ARG A 827 -5.28 -21.65 -33.11
C ARG A 827 -6.73 -22.15 -33.06
N ILE A 828 -7.49 -21.69 -32.07
CA ILE A 828 -8.96 -21.88 -32.02
C ILE A 828 -9.63 -21.05 -33.13
N TRP A 829 -9.23 -19.79 -33.29
CA TRP A 829 -9.86 -18.86 -34.23
C TRP A 829 -8.97 -18.55 -35.43
N GLN A 830 -9.32 -19.09 -36.60
CA GLN A 830 -8.70 -18.68 -37.86
C GLN A 830 -9.28 -17.34 -38.35
N THR A 831 -8.42 -16.48 -38.90
CA THR A 831 -8.79 -15.13 -39.38
C THR A 831 -8.09 -14.72 -40.68
N ARG A 832 -7.48 -15.68 -41.40
CA ARG A 832 -6.74 -15.41 -42.64
C ARG A 832 -7.70 -15.17 -43.82
N LYS A 833 -7.16 -14.61 -44.91
CA LYS A 833 -7.90 -14.07 -46.06
C LYS A 833 -7.76 -14.90 -47.34
N ASP A 834 -7.18 -16.08 -47.21
CA ASP A 834 -6.61 -16.91 -48.29
C ASP A 834 -7.51 -18.09 -48.68
N ASP A 835 -8.49 -18.47 -47.85
CA ASP A 835 -9.40 -19.59 -48.13
C ASP A 835 -10.65 -19.13 -48.92
N SER A 836 -10.69 -19.46 -50.21
CA SER A 836 -11.75 -19.08 -51.14
C SER A 836 -13.12 -19.73 -50.88
N ARG A 837 -13.20 -20.72 -49.98
CA ARG A 837 -14.45 -21.37 -49.57
C ARG A 837 -15.32 -20.47 -48.67
N PHE A 838 -14.69 -19.62 -47.86
CA PHE A 838 -15.36 -18.79 -46.87
C PHE A 838 -16.03 -17.56 -47.48
N LYS A 839 -17.20 -17.21 -46.92
CA LYS A 839 -18.05 -16.09 -47.35
C LYS A 839 -18.23 -15.12 -46.18
N ASN A 840 -18.20 -13.82 -46.43
CA ASN A 840 -18.51 -12.83 -45.38
C ASN A 840 -20.02 -12.77 -45.14
N GLY A 841 -20.41 -12.47 -43.90
CA GLY A 841 -21.82 -12.39 -43.49
C GLY A 841 -22.59 -11.16 -43.97
N THR A 842 -22.00 -9.98 -43.80
CA THR A 842 -22.76 -8.71 -43.76
C THR A 842 -22.19 -7.65 -44.69
N GLY A 843 -22.37 -7.81 -46.02
CA GLY A 843 -22.04 -6.79 -47.04
C GLY A 843 -20.54 -6.43 -47.20
N ALA A 844 -19.69 -6.85 -46.29
CA ALA A 844 -18.28 -6.50 -46.24
C ALA A 844 -17.48 -7.15 -47.39
N SER A 845 -16.61 -6.36 -48.03
CA SER A 845 -15.71 -6.82 -49.09
C SER A 845 -14.99 -8.13 -48.75
N LYS A 846 -14.95 -9.08 -49.69
CA LYS A 846 -14.28 -10.40 -49.55
C LYS A 846 -12.81 -10.35 -49.10
N ARG A 847 -12.19 -9.16 -49.06
CA ARG A 847 -10.79 -8.93 -48.65
C ARG A 847 -10.63 -8.52 -47.18
N THR A 848 -11.71 -8.38 -46.40
CA THR A 848 -11.66 -8.08 -44.97
C THR A 848 -11.36 -9.34 -44.16
N ALA A 849 -10.53 -9.23 -43.11
CA ALA A 849 -10.31 -10.34 -42.18
C ALA A 849 -11.44 -10.34 -41.14
N ALA A 850 -11.94 -11.52 -40.80
CA ALA A 850 -12.92 -11.75 -39.73
C ALA A 850 -12.70 -13.17 -39.15
N PRO A 851 -13.28 -13.52 -37.99
CA PRO A 851 -13.25 -14.88 -37.47
C PRO A 851 -13.91 -15.84 -38.46
N GLN A 852 -13.32 -17.02 -38.65
CA GLN A 852 -13.88 -18.07 -39.49
C GLN A 852 -14.69 -19.05 -38.66
N VAL A 853 -15.95 -19.27 -39.05
CA VAL A 853 -16.84 -20.31 -38.53
C VAL A 853 -17.17 -21.33 -39.61
N LEU A 854 -17.19 -22.60 -39.21
CA LEU A 854 -17.77 -23.68 -39.97
C LEU A 854 -19.25 -23.76 -39.62
N MET A 855 -20.10 -23.97 -40.62
CA MET A 855 -21.52 -24.29 -40.49
C MET A 855 -21.70 -25.77 -40.77
N ARG A 856 -22.44 -26.48 -39.94
CA ARG A 856 -22.53 -27.95 -40.00
C ARG A 856 -23.37 -28.47 -41.17
N ARG A 857 -24.48 -27.80 -41.49
CA ARG A 857 -25.46 -28.24 -42.51
C ARG A 857 -26.15 -27.09 -43.23
N LYS A 858 -26.64 -26.10 -42.48
CA LYS A 858 -27.44 -24.98 -43.01
C LYS A 858 -26.54 -23.79 -43.37
N ARG A 859 -27.04 -22.92 -44.23
CA ARG A 859 -26.48 -21.56 -44.38
C ARG A 859 -26.95 -20.70 -43.20
N PRO A 860 -26.13 -19.75 -42.72
CA PRO A 860 -26.54 -18.85 -41.64
C PRO A 860 -27.61 -17.86 -42.12
N THR A 861 -28.41 -17.40 -41.18
CA THR A 861 -29.37 -16.29 -41.35
C THR A 861 -28.77 -14.99 -40.81
N TRP A 862 -29.36 -13.87 -41.24
CA TRP A 862 -28.93 -12.51 -40.92
C TRP A 862 -30.16 -11.64 -40.66
N ILE A 863 -30.92 -12.00 -39.62
CA ILE A 863 -32.10 -11.26 -39.16
C ILE A 863 -31.60 -10.30 -38.09
N GLU A 864 -31.61 -9.00 -38.39
CA GLU A 864 -31.41 -7.96 -37.37
C GLU A 864 -32.63 -7.95 -36.45
N ALA A 865 -32.40 -8.09 -35.14
CA ALA A 865 -33.48 -7.97 -34.17
C ALA A 865 -34.08 -6.55 -34.24
N MET A 866 -35.39 -6.45 -34.42
CA MET A 866 -36.08 -5.17 -34.34
C MET A 866 -35.83 -4.56 -32.95
N ALA A 867 -35.36 -3.32 -32.92
CA ALA A 867 -35.17 -2.59 -31.68
C ALA A 867 -36.52 -2.52 -30.94
N VAL A 868 -36.54 -3.00 -29.69
CA VAL A 868 -37.67 -2.79 -28.80
C VAL A 868 -37.65 -1.32 -28.41
N ASP A 869 -38.70 -0.57 -28.76
CA ASP A 869 -38.82 0.84 -28.43
C ASP A 869 -38.69 1.05 -26.92
N ALA A 870 -37.66 1.82 -26.51
CA ALA A 870 -37.56 2.30 -25.14
C ALA A 870 -38.71 3.29 -24.88
N PRO A 871 -39.36 3.26 -23.71
CA PRO A 871 -40.37 4.25 -23.38
C PRO A 871 -39.77 5.66 -23.38
N SER A 872 -40.48 6.58 -24.02
CA SER A 872 -40.16 8.02 -24.07
C SER A 872 -40.27 8.68 -22.69
N PRO A 873 -39.64 9.85 -22.49
CA PRO A 873 -38.89 10.19 -21.27
C PRO A 873 -39.72 10.48 -20.01
#